data_AF-A0A954LYH1-F1
#
_entry.id   AF-A0A954LYH1-F1
#
_cell.length_a   1.000
_cell.length_b   1.000
_cell.length_c   1.000
_cell.angle_alpha   90.00
_cell.angle_beta   90.00
_cell.angle_gamma   90.00
#
_symmetry.space_group_name_H-M   'P 1'
#
loop_
_entity.id
_entity.type
_entity.pdbx_description
1 polymer ?
#
loop_
_entity_poly.entity_id
_entity_poly.type
_entity_poly.pdbx_seq_one_letter_code
_entity_poly.pdbx_strand_id
1 'polypeptide(L)'
;MAKQVIPVPQTVGHGFNDEDGVADRSSPKEFLKSRRPERFSDSFVEEGPRLDRAVVEYHLDTLTSRSQEIEFQKFARSLIQREVCPNLLPQSGPTGGGDSKVDSETYPVSDDHSLVWYVGTGREASNERWAFAFSAKQQWRPKVRSDINKIAGTGRDYKKAFFVTNQYVSDKKRSEEEDSLSKTHGFDVRILDRTWILDRIFEGGHEDLVVEELNLQCELRTTVRQGPLDAHRHSELASVEARINQTIEQGTQGRVLVDDCLEAVTLARSLERPRTAVDGLLARAERVATKYGSAHQQLVSAYQHAWTAFWYFEDFEEFVRQYATVESRALGSNNIYHAELLTNTWYLLTIIFQQGHLQKDILDGHTAVLVAELDRFANDDSRPSAAVHARLMQLLVELISTEAEESDRVFLELNDLIVESEQMIGFPFATLVEILTFIGSGFGESTTFDELFHTVEEVCARREGDLAAARLQLSRGAQQLDADRPLQAIRTLGRALTRLFKEESRDELIQALYLCSSAYERVGLLWAARGTALTAVALALNEFWRHEEVTRFQAGCYNRLKWIELQLGRIPQTLSWHEVDALVREALRGKGECTSVLDKGDQSFDAILGIQFLRLDVWLLKDIRRLPTTLDALGLFAASLSLRFALGDETSVASDLEFDESGDSTLTEYFLQWRDQPARDDLRNEPQLGHQQKTRLQTSVAGCAIDVECENEQSCVAVAESILASLESLLATGLADRIFARQPSLRVEVKHSDFIEEPFTHVLATKNGIIECHVRCAEFDANQMSIEQQGEAKRQLLDVITSVLCNCFYIGDSDSLIERMFGDEKAVDRAIHFTSSFVVLGNALGNSPRNSITEWIRDGAAELSLSRNTRWDEGYESSSEQAEAEQEPAEFGGGRLPDGIPDPEQIKHSQVHSASLIRDPLWNRAGWMGTAVIIFDEPHSPPFLLPVFRDADVARAIFEGLREDVGEADTEDRLRVTIVRGIRRCNPHAYRVILGTQPPKNMMSSKWKMVAIAARVHTMEPSSSQNMDMFMERFNKVNAYGIAPCVADSNDQIDEPIFDVHIKKWHLNVRDAWQIGLNDPDCIGVMPDDDPIIPDAEHDPPIIELLKYQQSRAST
;
A
#
# COMPACT_ATOMS: atom_id res chain seq x y z
N MET A 1 7.46 -0.77 -18.77
CA MET A 1 6.98 -0.56 -20.18
C MET A 1 5.96 0.57 -20.33
N ALA A 2 5.42 1.15 -19.24
CA ALA A 2 4.25 2.06 -19.23
C ALA A 2 4.47 3.54 -19.65
N LYS A 3 5.48 3.85 -20.47
CA LYS A 3 5.71 5.21 -21.01
C LYS A 3 5.67 5.22 -22.53
N GLN A 4 4.77 4.45 -23.13
CA GLN A 4 4.61 4.38 -24.59
C GLN A 4 3.49 5.31 -25.06
N VAL A 5 3.66 6.62 -24.87
CA VAL A 5 2.85 7.59 -25.62
C VAL A 5 3.24 7.48 -27.08
N ILE A 6 2.28 7.11 -27.93
CA ILE A 6 2.43 7.09 -29.39
C ILE A 6 2.45 8.53 -29.88
N PRO A 7 3.52 8.98 -30.56
CA PRO A 7 3.40 10.15 -31.43
C PRO A 7 2.55 9.74 -32.64
N VAL A 8 1.33 10.30 -32.77
CA VAL A 8 0.44 10.10 -33.93
C VAL A 8 1.02 10.86 -35.14
N PRO A 9 1.51 10.26 -36.23
CA PRO A 9 2.08 11.04 -37.33
C PRO A 9 1.18 12.21 -37.77
N GLN A 10 1.77 13.37 -38.08
CA GLN A 10 1.09 14.63 -38.46
C GLN A 10 0.08 14.51 -39.62
N THR A 11 -0.11 13.32 -40.17
CA THR A 11 -1.14 12.99 -41.15
C THR A 11 -2.48 12.70 -40.46
N VAL A 12 -2.90 13.59 -39.55
CA VAL A 12 -4.32 13.68 -39.21
C VAL A 12 -4.98 14.38 -40.40
N GLY A 13 -5.59 13.57 -41.26
CA GLY A 13 -6.77 13.98 -42.02
C GLY A 13 -6.67 15.14 -43.00
N HIS A 14 -5.52 15.58 -43.51
CA HIS A 14 -5.51 16.63 -44.53
C HIS A 14 -4.61 16.34 -45.71
N GLY A 15 -5.23 16.30 -46.89
CA GLY A 15 -4.56 16.58 -48.15
C GLY A 15 -4.07 18.02 -48.14
N PHE A 16 -2.87 18.25 -47.60
CA PHE A 16 -2.07 19.37 -48.07
C PHE A 16 -1.65 19.05 -49.50
N ASN A 17 -2.36 19.63 -50.46
CA ASN A 17 -1.80 19.92 -51.77
C ASN A 17 -0.65 20.91 -51.55
N ASP A 18 0.51 20.41 -51.15
CA ASP A 18 1.76 21.11 -51.45
C ASP A 18 1.98 20.95 -52.96
N GLU A 19 1.88 22.06 -53.68
CA GLU A 19 2.11 22.16 -55.13
C GLU A 19 3.56 21.83 -55.54
N ASP A 20 4.43 21.45 -54.60
CA ASP A 20 5.78 20.96 -54.89
C ASP A 20 5.86 19.46 -54.65
N GLY A 21 5.60 18.69 -55.70
CA GLY A 21 5.59 17.24 -55.70
C GLY A 21 6.93 16.61 -55.27
N VAL A 22 7.08 16.36 -53.97
CA VAL A 22 7.85 15.26 -53.36
C VAL A 22 7.16 14.89 -52.05
N ALA A 23 6.34 13.84 -52.05
CA ALA A 23 5.86 13.25 -50.80
C ALA A 23 7.03 12.53 -50.11
N ASP A 24 7.74 13.22 -49.22
CA ASP A 24 8.72 12.58 -48.34
C ASP A 24 7.96 11.88 -47.21
N ARG A 25 7.45 10.67 -47.49
CA ARG A 25 6.85 9.79 -46.48
C ARG A 25 7.97 9.29 -45.57
N SER A 26 8.24 10.02 -44.48
CA SER A 26 9.22 9.62 -43.46
C SER A 26 8.89 8.21 -42.95
N SER A 27 9.89 7.30 -42.95
CA SER A 27 9.74 5.94 -42.46
C SER A 27 9.26 5.92 -40.99
N PRO A 28 8.32 5.04 -40.57
CA PRO A 28 7.89 4.93 -39.18
C PRO A 28 9.06 4.85 -38.18
N LYS A 29 10.12 4.12 -38.53
CA LYS A 29 11.33 4.01 -37.72
C LYS A 29 12.02 5.36 -37.54
N GLU A 30 12.27 6.09 -38.62
CA GLU A 30 12.91 7.41 -38.57
C GLU A 30 12.05 8.44 -37.82
N PHE A 31 10.72 8.35 -38.00
CA PHE A 31 9.78 9.18 -37.24
C PHE A 31 9.91 8.96 -35.74
N LEU A 32 9.87 7.70 -35.26
CA LEU A 32 10.05 7.41 -33.84
C LEU A 32 11.45 7.78 -33.35
N LYS A 33 12.50 7.53 -34.14
CA LYS A 33 13.89 7.85 -33.81
C LYS A 33 14.12 9.35 -33.65
N SER A 34 13.46 10.18 -34.46
CA SER A 34 13.53 11.64 -34.35
C SER A 34 12.89 12.19 -33.05
N ARG A 35 11.85 11.52 -32.54
CA ARG A 35 11.08 11.96 -31.36
C ARG A 35 11.55 11.33 -30.06
N ARG A 36 12.02 10.09 -30.12
CA ARG A 36 12.46 9.27 -28.99
C ARG A 36 13.84 8.64 -29.31
N PRO A 37 14.89 9.46 -29.56
CA PRO A 37 16.21 8.95 -29.90
C PRO A 37 16.79 8.05 -28.81
N GLU A 38 16.37 8.25 -27.55
CA GLU A 38 16.72 7.41 -26.42
C GLU A 38 16.18 5.99 -26.52
N ARG A 39 15.37 5.61 -27.51
CA ARG A 39 14.91 4.21 -27.73
C ARG A 39 15.71 3.44 -28.78
N PHE A 40 16.71 4.09 -29.36
CA PHE A 40 17.59 3.55 -30.38
C PHE A 40 19.03 3.58 -29.90
N SER A 41 19.94 3.02 -30.71
CA SER A 41 21.36 2.96 -30.39
C SER A 41 21.96 4.37 -30.39
N ASP A 42 22.70 4.69 -29.34
CA ASP A 42 23.49 5.94 -29.22
C ASP A 42 24.96 5.75 -29.61
N SER A 43 25.33 4.55 -30.05
CA SER A 43 26.67 4.20 -30.53
C SER A 43 26.90 4.64 -31.97
N PHE A 44 28.13 5.09 -32.25
CA PHE A 44 28.54 5.44 -33.60
C PHE A 44 29.53 4.42 -34.14
N VAL A 45 29.26 3.97 -35.37
CA VAL A 45 30.18 3.13 -36.13
C VAL A 45 31.18 4.06 -36.81
N GLU A 46 32.43 4.06 -36.34
CA GLU A 46 33.54 4.61 -37.14
C GLU A 46 33.92 3.57 -38.20
N GLU A 47 33.83 3.94 -39.48
CA GLU A 47 34.23 3.06 -40.58
C GLU A 47 35.74 2.84 -40.56
N GLY A 48 36.17 1.74 -39.93
CA GLY A 48 37.49 1.15 -40.12
C GLY A 48 37.55 0.27 -41.39
N PRO A 49 38.76 -0.07 -41.86
CA PRO A 49 38.93 -0.90 -43.06
C PRO A 49 38.26 -2.27 -42.86
N ARG A 50 37.43 -2.65 -43.84
CA ARG A 50 36.71 -3.93 -43.89
C ARG A 50 37.64 -5.10 -44.18
N LEU A 51 37.31 -6.27 -43.64
CA LEU A 51 37.85 -7.55 -44.11
C LEU A 51 37.50 -7.69 -45.60
N ASP A 52 38.49 -7.70 -46.47
CA ASP A 52 38.24 -7.79 -47.91
C ASP A 52 37.72 -9.20 -48.26
N ARG A 53 36.52 -9.28 -48.84
CA ARG A 53 35.91 -10.54 -49.31
C ARG A 53 36.86 -11.33 -50.21
N ALA A 54 37.67 -10.64 -51.02
CA ALA A 54 38.67 -11.29 -51.86
C ALA A 54 39.78 -11.99 -51.05
N VAL A 55 40.15 -11.45 -49.89
CA VAL A 55 41.18 -12.05 -49.01
C VAL A 55 40.66 -13.31 -48.34
N VAL A 56 39.42 -13.28 -47.82
CA VAL A 56 38.77 -14.46 -47.23
C VAL A 56 38.52 -15.53 -48.28
N GLU A 57 38.06 -15.14 -49.46
CA GLU A 57 37.83 -16.04 -50.57
C GLU A 57 39.14 -16.72 -51.03
N TYR A 58 40.23 -15.96 -51.15
CA TYR A 58 41.56 -16.50 -51.46
C TYR A 58 42.07 -17.43 -50.35
N HIS A 59 41.81 -17.09 -49.08
CA HIS A 59 42.18 -17.94 -47.95
C HIS A 59 41.44 -19.27 -48.00
N LEU A 60 40.11 -19.24 -48.19
CA LEU A 60 39.27 -20.43 -48.36
C LEU A 60 39.69 -21.27 -49.58
N ASP A 61 40.16 -20.65 -50.65
CA ASP A 61 40.65 -21.37 -51.85
C ASP A 61 41.98 -22.08 -51.62
N THR A 62 42.84 -21.53 -50.75
CA THR A 62 44.21 -22.02 -50.52
C THR A 62 44.37 -22.91 -49.28
N LEU A 63 43.29 -23.23 -48.55
CA LEU A 63 43.31 -24.04 -47.32
C LEU A 63 44.09 -25.36 -47.44
N THR A 64 43.84 -26.14 -48.50
CA THR A 64 44.51 -27.45 -48.71
C THR A 64 45.97 -27.32 -49.10
N SER A 65 46.36 -26.21 -49.73
CA SER A 65 47.78 -25.91 -50.03
C SER A 65 48.57 -25.48 -48.79
N ARG A 66 47.88 -25.07 -47.73
CA ARG A 66 48.45 -24.59 -46.46
C ARG A 66 48.34 -25.62 -45.33
N SER A 67 47.78 -26.80 -45.60
CA SER A 67 47.49 -27.84 -44.60
C SER A 67 46.59 -27.35 -43.45
N GLN A 68 45.62 -26.47 -43.76
CA GLN A 68 44.71 -25.84 -42.78
C GLN A 68 43.32 -26.47 -42.76
N GLU A 69 43.19 -27.75 -43.11
CA GLU A 69 41.90 -28.43 -43.16
C GLU A 69 41.26 -28.58 -41.78
N ILE A 70 42.05 -28.67 -40.71
CA ILE A 70 41.56 -28.80 -39.33
C ILE A 70 40.97 -27.46 -38.85
N GLU A 71 41.65 -26.35 -39.15
CA GLU A 71 41.21 -24.99 -38.90
C GLU A 71 39.90 -24.70 -39.64
N PHE A 72 39.79 -25.13 -40.91
CA PHE A 72 38.53 -25.03 -41.65
C PHE A 72 37.40 -25.84 -41.01
N GLN A 73 37.67 -27.05 -40.49
CA GLN A 73 36.66 -27.85 -39.79
C GLN A 73 36.19 -27.17 -38.50
N LYS A 74 37.11 -26.58 -37.72
CA LYS A 74 36.75 -25.80 -36.52
C LYS A 74 35.92 -24.58 -36.87
N PHE A 75 36.37 -23.78 -37.83
CA PHE A 75 35.66 -22.62 -38.35
C PHE A 75 34.25 -22.98 -38.85
N ALA A 76 34.14 -23.97 -39.73
CA ALA A 76 32.86 -24.40 -40.28
C ALA A 76 31.93 -24.93 -39.18
N ARG A 77 32.44 -25.63 -38.16
CA ARG A 77 31.64 -26.05 -37.01
C ARG A 77 31.15 -24.86 -36.19
N SER A 78 32.01 -23.91 -35.85
CA SER A 78 31.63 -22.71 -35.08
C SER A 78 30.60 -21.86 -35.86
N LEU A 79 30.74 -21.77 -37.18
CA LEU A 79 29.77 -21.10 -38.05
C LEU A 79 28.41 -21.82 -38.08
N ILE A 80 28.40 -23.16 -38.14
CA ILE A 80 27.18 -23.97 -38.07
C ILE A 80 26.54 -23.90 -36.67
N GLN A 81 27.34 -23.81 -35.60
CA GLN A 81 26.83 -23.65 -34.23
C GLN A 81 26.09 -22.33 -34.05
N ARG A 82 26.54 -21.26 -34.72
CA ARG A 82 25.86 -19.97 -34.73
C ARG A 82 24.65 -19.95 -35.67
N GLU A 83 24.77 -20.44 -36.89
CA GLU A 83 23.74 -20.25 -37.93
C GLU A 83 22.68 -21.36 -38.01
N VAL A 84 23.02 -22.60 -37.63
CA VAL A 84 22.17 -23.78 -37.89
C VAL A 84 21.66 -24.40 -36.59
N CYS A 85 22.55 -24.85 -35.70
CA CYS A 85 22.16 -25.46 -34.43
C CYS A 85 23.29 -25.44 -33.38
N PRO A 86 23.02 -25.02 -32.13
CA PRO A 86 24.06 -24.87 -31.11
C PRO A 86 24.57 -26.19 -30.50
N ASN A 87 23.84 -27.31 -30.65
CA ASN A 87 24.09 -28.59 -29.96
C ASN A 87 24.94 -29.60 -30.75
N LEU A 88 26.09 -29.19 -31.28
CA LEU A 88 27.03 -30.10 -31.99
C LEU A 88 28.03 -30.78 -31.03
N LEU A 89 28.22 -32.09 -31.18
CA LEU A 89 29.27 -32.82 -30.45
C LEU A 89 30.67 -32.48 -30.99
N PRO A 90 31.63 -32.09 -30.13
CA PRO A 90 33.03 -31.98 -30.53
C PRO A 90 33.65 -33.37 -30.74
N GLN A 91 34.46 -33.52 -31.79
CA GLN A 91 35.18 -34.75 -32.06
C GLN A 91 36.26 -34.97 -30.99
N SER A 92 36.05 -35.92 -30.07
CA SER A 92 37.01 -36.29 -29.02
C SER A 92 37.68 -37.64 -29.34
N GLY A 93 38.85 -37.59 -29.98
CA GLY A 93 39.72 -38.76 -30.18
C GLY A 93 40.91 -38.47 -31.12
N PRO A 94 42.03 -39.23 -31.05
CA PRO A 94 43.17 -39.04 -31.94
C PRO A 94 42.78 -39.35 -33.39
N THR A 95 43.30 -38.58 -34.35
CA THR A 95 43.03 -38.66 -35.80
C THR A 95 43.60 -39.91 -36.50
N GLY A 96 43.71 -41.03 -35.78
CA GLY A 96 44.17 -42.31 -36.29
C GLY A 96 43.56 -43.49 -35.54
N GLY A 97 42.42 -43.99 -36.03
CA GLY A 97 41.82 -45.27 -35.62
C GLY A 97 40.78 -45.18 -34.50
N GLY A 98 39.52 -44.95 -34.87
CA GLY A 98 38.37 -45.03 -33.96
C GLY A 98 37.04 -44.69 -34.66
N ASP A 99 36.00 -45.49 -34.41
CA ASP A 99 34.77 -45.74 -35.18
C ASP A 99 33.74 -44.59 -35.27
N SER A 100 34.16 -43.32 -35.42
CA SER A 100 33.24 -42.22 -35.74
C SER A 100 33.23 -41.96 -37.25
N LYS A 101 32.26 -42.57 -37.95
CA LYS A 101 32.08 -42.45 -39.41
C LYS A 101 31.43 -41.12 -39.85
N VAL A 102 31.35 -40.13 -38.96
CA VAL A 102 30.73 -38.80 -39.12
C VAL A 102 31.63 -37.75 -38.46
N ASP A 103 31.73 -36.53 -39.02
CA ASP A 103 32.64 -35.50 -38.51
C ASP A 103 32.07 -34.76 -37.27
N SER A 104 30.75 -34.54 -37.21
CA SER A 104 30.01 -34.09 -36.02
C SER A 104 28.53 -34.48 -36.14
N GLU A 105 27.80 -34.57 -35.02
CA GLU A 105 26.35 -34.84 -35.00
C GLU A 105 25.67 -34.03 -33.90
N THR A 106 24.37 -33.75 -34.04
CA THR A 106 23.58 -33.17 -32.95
C THR A 106 23.43 -34.16 -31.81
N TYR A 107 23.47 -33.68 -30.56
CA TYR A 107 23.08 -34.48 -29.39
C TYR A 107 21.68 -34.05 -28.90
N PRO A 108 20.83 -34.99 -28.46
CA PRO A 108 19.52 -34.65 -27.90
C PRO A 108 19.70 -33.78 -26.67
N VAL A 109 18.93 -32.69 -26.60
CA VAL A 109 18.92 -31.77 -25.46
C VAL A 109 17.50 -31.71 -24.92
N SER A 110 17.33 -31.57 -23.61
CA SER A 110 15.98 -31.49 -23.03
C SER A 110 15.20 -30.32 -23.63
N ASP A 111 13.88 -30.47 -23.72
CA ASP A 111 12.99 -29.41 -24.20
C ASP A 111 13.19 -28.10 -23.43
N ASP A 112 13.55 -28.17 -22.14
CA ASP A 112 13.78 -27.00 -21.30
C ASP A 112 15.08 -26.26 -21.65
N HIS A 113 16.15 -26.97 -22.02
CA HIS A 113 17.39 -26.33 -22.50
C HIS A 113 17.23 -25.70 -23.90
N SER A 114 16.29 -26.20 -24.70
CA SER A 114 15.97 -25.60 -26.02
C SER A 114 15.31 -24.22 -25.89
N LEU A 115 14.75 -23.88 -24.72
CA LEU A 115 14.13 -22.58 -24.47
C LEU A 115 15.13 -21.43 -24.52
N VAL A 116 16.42 -21.67 -24.25
CA VAL A 116 17.49 -20.65 -24.34
C VAL A 116 17.76 -20.25 -25.80
N TRP A 117 17.56 -21.18 -26.75
CA TRP A 117 18.03 -21.03 -28.12
C TRP A 117 17.11 -20.11 -28.92
N TYR A 118 17.72 -19.07 -29.49
CA TYR A 118 17.04 -18.11 -30.36
C TYR A 118 17.71 -17.96 -31.74
N VAL A 119 18.77 -18.72 -32.03
CA VAL A 119 19.44 -18.75 -33.33
C VAL A 119 19.37 -20.17 -33.93
N GLY A 120 18.97 -20.27 -35.20
CA GLY A 120 18.82 -21.54 -35.93
C GLY A 120 17.50 -22.30 -35.68
N THR A 121 17.36 -23.48 -36.28
CA THR A 121 16.16 -24.35 -36.24
C THR A 121 16.10 -25.19 -34.94
N GLY A 122 16.13 -24.50 -33.80
CA GLY A 122 16.40 -25.10 -32.47
C GLY A 122 15.46 -26.22 -32.00
N ARG A 123 14.17 -26.23 -32.39
CA ARG A 123 13.18 -27.22 -31.91
C ARG A 123 13.27 -28.57 -32.63
N GLU A 124 13.68 -28.56 -33.90
CA GLU A 124 13.91 -29.78 -34.69
C GLU A 124 15.29 -30.35 -34.33
N ALA A 125 16.31 -29.48 -34.21
CA ALA A 125 17.68 -29.87 -33.85
C ALA A 125 17.81 -30.47 -32.44
N SER A 126 16.90 -30.15 -31.50
CA SER A 126 16.88 -30.73 -30.15
C SER A 126 16.30 -32.15 -30.11
N ASN A 127 15.40 -32.48 -31.04
CA ASN A 127 14.62 -33.73 -31.07
C ASN A 127 15.02 -34.69 -32.21
N GLU A 128 15.66 -34.18 -33.26
CA GLU A 128 16.14 -34.94 -34.41
C GLU A 128 17.67 -35.15 -34.34
N ARG A 129 18.14 -36.30 -34.84
CA ARG A 129 19.57 -36.52 -35.09
C ARG A 129 19.95 -35.99 -36.45
N TRP A 130 20.87 -35.03 -36.50
CA TRP A 130 21.46 -34.51 -37.73
C TRP A 130 22.95 -34.83 -37.79
N ALA A 131 23.44 -35.14 -38.98
CA ALA A 131 24.84 -35.46 -39.24
C ALA A 131 25.52 -34.31 -40.00
N PHE A 132 26.78 -34.03 -39.67
CA PHE A 132 27.59 -33.00 -40.33
C PHE A 132 28.89 -33.61 -40.86
N ALA A 133 29.22 -33.27 -42.10
CA ALA A 133 30.47 -33.59 -42.75
C ALA A 133 31.12 -32.32 -43.31
N PHE A 134 32.43 -32.16 -43.08
CA PHE A 134 33.16 -30.96 -43.43
C PHE A 134 34.32 -31.31 -44.37
N SER A 135 34.40 -30.68 -45.54
CA SER A 135 35.49 -30.97 -46.49
C SER A 135 36.03 -29.78 -47.26
N ALA A 136 37.35 -29.63 -47.23
CA ALA A 136 38.09 -28.69 -48.04
C ALA A 136 38.57 -29.25 -49.42
N LYS A 137 38.19 -30.49 -49.78
CA LYS A 137 38.72 -31.16 -50.99
C LYS A 137 38.18 -30.56 -52.29
N GLN A 138 39.08 -30.35 -53.25
CA GLN A 138 38.74 -29.85 -54.60
C GLN A 138 37.75 -30.75 -55.35
N GLN A 139 37.90 -32.08 -55.25
CA GLN A 139 36.93 -33.04 -55.77
C GLN A 139 35.78 -33.27 -54.78
N TRP A 140 34.89 -32.28 -54.64
CA TRP A 140 33.79 -32.32 -53.66
C TRP A 140 32.72 -33.39 -53.97
N ARG A 141 32.41 -33.67 -55.26
CA ARG A 141 31.36 -34.63 -55.66
C ARG A 141 31.61 -36.08 -55.21
N PRO A 142 32.78 -36.70 -55.48
CA PRO A 142 33.08 -38.02 -54.93
C PRO A 142 33.14 -38.04 -53.40
N LYS A 143 33.51 -36.90 -52.79
CA LYS A 143 33.68 -36.77 -51.34
C LYS A 143 32.34 -36.67 -50.61
N VAL A 144 31.40 -35.84 -51.07
CA VAL A 144 30.04 -35.76 -50.52
C VAL A 144 29.34 -37.12 -50.62
N ARG A 145 29.43 -37.79 -51.77
CA ARG A 145 28.89 -39.15 -51.91
C ARG A 145 29.55 -40.13 -50.94
N SER A 146 30.88 -40.08 -50.79
CA SER A 146 31.57 -40.98 -49.86
C SER A 146 31.19 -40.74 -48.40
N ASP A 147 31.09 -39.48 -47.97
CA ASP A 147 30.83 -39.15 -46.57
C ASP A 147 29.34 -39.33 -46.22
N ILE A 148 28.42 -38.98 -47.13
CA ILE A 148 26.98 -39.27 -46.94
C ILE A 148 26.72 -40.78 -46.93
N ASN A 149 27.41 -41.57 -47.77
CA ASN A 149 27.34 -43.03 -47.69
C ASN A 149 27.87 -43.58 -46.35
N LYS A 150 28.92 -42.99 -45.77
CA LYS A 150 29.42 -43.37 -44.44
C LYS A 150 28.42 -43.01 -43.34
N ILE A 151 27.79 -41.83 -43.44
CA ILE A 151 26.72 -41.37 -42.53
C ILE A 151 25.55 -42.35 -42.57
N ALA A 152 25.05 -42.69 -43.77
CA ALA A 152 24.00 -43.69 -43.95
C ALA A 152 24.42 -45.08 -43.43
N GLY A 153 25.68 -45.47 -43.66
CA GLY A 153 26.25 -46.74 -43.20
C GLY A 153 26.47 -46.86 -41.68
N THR A 154 26.22 -45.80 -40.90
CA THR A 154 26.26 -45.86 -39.42
C THR A 154 25.02 -46.51 -38.80
N GLY A 155 23.90 -46.60 -39.53
CA GLY A 155 22.64 -47.14 -39.03
C GLY A 155 21.96 -46.28 -37.95
N ARG A 156 22.42 -45.04 -37.74
CA ARG A 156 21.79 -44.06 -36.84
C ARG A 156 20.62 -43.40 -37.59
N ASP A 157 19.45 -43.26 -36.96
CA ASP A 157 18.21 -42.67 -37.55
C ASP A 157 18.33 -41.15 -37.77
N TYR A 158 19.22 -40.73 -38.67
CA TYR A 158 19.38 -39.33 -39.04
C TYR A 158 18.21 -38.85 -39.90
N LYS A 159 17.68 -37.66 -39.61
CA LYS A 159 16.63 -37.01 -40.43
C LYS A 159 17.20 -36.05 -41.47
N LYS A 160 18.34 -35.41 -41.16
CA LYS A 160 19.05 -34.49 -42.05
C LYS A 160 20.56 -34.73 -42.00
N ALA A 161 21.24 -34.52 -43.13
CA ALA A 161 22.69 -34.56 -43.23
C ALA A 161 23.23 -33.34 -43.99
N PHE A 162 24.14 -32.60 -43.37
CA PHE A 162 24.77 -31.42 -43.94
C PHE A 162 26.19 -31.72 -44.40
N PHE A 163 26.52 -31.31 -45.62
CA PHE A 163 27.86 -31.35 -46.17
C PHE A 163 28.36 -29.93 -46.42
N VAL A 164 29.33 -29.47 -45.63
CA VAL A 164 29.90 -28.13 -45.74
C VAL A 164 31.21 -28.20 -46.51
N THR A 165 31.34 -27.38 -47.55
CA THR A 165 32.53 -27.36 -48.39
C THR A 165 33.02 -25.95 -48.70
N ASN A 166 34.34 -25.79 -48.71
CA ASN A 166 34.98 -24.56 -49.18
C ASN A 166 34.97 -24.42 -50.71
N GLN A 167 34.30 -25.29 -51.48
CA GLN A 167 34.29 -25.21 -52.94
C GLN A 167 33.06 -24.45 -53.44
N TYR A 168 33.17 -23.80 -54.61
CA TYR A 168 32.00 -23.25 -55.30
C TYR A 168 31.16 -24.36 -55.92
N VAL A 169 29.85 -24.35 -55.65
CA VAL A 169 28.92 -25.32 -56.22
C VAL A 169 27.79 -24.60 -56.93
N SER A 170 27.71 -24.75 -58.27
CA SER A 170 26.59 -24.20 -59.03
C SER A 170 25.25 -24.83 -58.60
N ASP A 171 24.20 -24.02 -58.50
CA ASP A 171 22.84 -24.43 -58.05
C ASP A 171 22.34 -25.73 -58.67
N LYS A 172 22.42 -25.84 -60.00
CA LYS A 172 22.02 -27.05 -60.73
C LYS A 172 22.74 -28.30 -60.22
N LYS A 173 24.05 -28.22 -60.02
CA LYS A 173 24.88 -29.33 -59.56
C LYS A 173 24.68 -29.67 -58.08
N ARG A 174 24.30 -28.68 -57.26
CA ARG A 174 23.95 -28.85 -55.84
C ARG A 174 22.63 -29.60 -55.72
N SER A 175 21.56 -29.07 -56.32
CA SER A 175 20.23 -29.68 -56.27
C SER A 175 20.20 -31.09 -56.87
N GLU A 176 20.91 -31.33 -57.99
CA GLU A 176 21.03 -32.69 -58.57
C GLU A 176 21.63 -33.71 -57.58
N GLU A 177 22.66 -33.34 -56.82
CA GLU A 177 23.32 -34.24 -55.87
C GLU A 177 22.53 -34.36 -54.55
N GLU A 178 21.94 -33.27 -54.05
CA GLU A 178 21.06 -33.26 -52.88
C GLU A 178 19.85 -34.18 -53.11
N ASP A 179 19.14 -34.04 -54.24
CA ASP A 179 17.98 -34.87 -54.57
C ASP A 179 18.37 -36.33 -54.78
N SER A 180 19.48 -36.58 -55.47
CA SER A 180 19.96 -37.94 -55.74
C SER A 180 20.33 -38.66 -54.43
N LEU A 181 21.03 -37.98 -53.52
CA LEU A 181 21.45 -38.57 -52.24
C LEU A 181 20.29 -38.71 -51.28
N SER A 182 19.40 -37.72 -51.21
CA SER A 182 18.20 -37.76 -50.36
C SER A 182 17.26 -38.90 -50.76
N LYS A 183 17.03 -39.09 -52.07
CA LYS A 183 16.23 -40.22 -52.60
C LYS A 183 16.87 -41.58 -52.35
N THR A 184 18.20 -41.65 -52.37
CA THR A 184 18.93 -42.92 -52.20
C THR A 184 18.96 -43.38 -50.74
N HIS A 185 19.07 -42.45 -49.78
CA HIS A 185 19.31 -42.77 -48.38
C HIS A 185 18.12 -42.48 -47.43
N GLY A 186 17.09 -41.78 -47.90
CA GLY A 186 15.83 -41.60 -47.14
C GLY A 186 15.85 -40.49 -46.08
N PHE A 187 16.88 -39.65 -46.05
CA PHE A 187 17.01 -38.46 -45.19
C PHE A 187 17.39 -37.24 -46.03
N ASP A 188 17.07 -36.02 -45.57
CA ASP A 188 17.33 -34.78 -46.33
C ASP A 188 18.84 -34.46 -46.35
N VAL A 189 19.40 -34.20 -47.53
CA VAL A 189 20.83 -33.88 -47.71
C VAL A 189 20.96 -32.43 -48.17
N ARG A 190 21.77 -31.64 -47.44
CA ARG A 190 22.02 -30.23 -47.75
C ARG A 190 23.50 -29.95 -47.93
N ILE A 191 23.85 -29.24 -49.00
CA ILE A 191 25.22 -28.85 -49.34
C ILE A 191 25.37 -27.35 -49.11
N LEU A 192 26.24 -27.00 -48.15
CA LEU A 192 26.59 -25.62 -47.82
C LEU A 192 27.95 -25.32 -48.44
N ASP A 193 27.95 -24.54 -49.52
CA ASP A 193 29.12 -24.29 -50.36
C ASP A 193 29.85 -22.98 -49.99
N ARG A 194 30.92 -22.66 -50.70
CA ARG A 194 31.71 -21.44 -50.45
C ARG A 194 30.85 -20.17 -50.50
N THR A 195 29.87 -20.12 -51.40
CA THR A 195 28.95 -18.99 -51.54
C THR A 195 28.19 -18.77 -50.23
N TRP A 196 27.57 -19.83 -49.72
CA TRP A 196 26.87 -19.78 -48.43
C TRP A 196 27.80 -19.36 -47.29
N ILE A 197 29.02 -19.89 -47.22
CA ILE A 197 30.00 -19.52 -46.19
C ILE A 197 30.33 -18.02 -46.25
N LEU A 198 30.62 -17.48 -47.42
CA LEU A 198 30.95 -16.07 -47.59
C LEU A 198 29.76 -15.16 -47.26
N ASP A 199 28.54 -15.55 -47.63
CA ASP A 199 27.35 -14.79 -47.32
C ASP A 199 27.09 -14.79 -45.80
N ARG A 200 27.28 -15.93 -45.11
CA ARG A 200 27.19 -15.96 -43.64
C ARG A 200 28.29 -15.14 -42.97
N ILE A 201 29.50 -15.08 -43.51
CA ILE A 201 30.58 -14.25 -42.96
C ILE A 201 30.24 -12.76 -43.09
N PHE A 202 29.92 -12.30 -44.31
CA PHE A 202 29.82 -10.87 -44.62
C PHE A 202 28.41 -10.28 -44.49
N GLU A 203 27.37 -11.04 -44.82
CA GLU A 203 25.98 -10.61 -44.64
C GLU A 203 25.44 -11.04 -43.27
N GLY A 204 25.96 -12.14 -42.71
CA GLY A 204 25.61 -12.63 -41.37
C GLY A 204 26.43 -12.04 -40.23
N GLY A 205 27.48 -11.25 -40.51
CA GLY A 205 28.27 -10.55 -39.50
C GLY A 205 29.15 -11.45 -38.62
N HIS A 206 29.72 -12.53 -39.20
CA HIS A 206 30.56 -13.52 -38.50
C HIS A 206 32.05 -13.40 -38.86
N GLU A 207 32.53 -12.21 -39.16
CA GLU A 207 33.94 -11.94 -39.46
C GLU A 207 34.88 -12.25 -38.28
N ASP A 208 34.36 -12.20 -37.05
CA ASP A 208 35.07 -12.58 -35.83
C ASP A 208 35.49 -14.07 -35.85
N LEU A 209 34.61 -14.97 -36.30
CA LEU A 209 34.92 -16.40 -36.43
C LEU A 209 36.06 -16.66 -37.42
N VAL A 210 36.17 -15.84 -38.46
CA VAL A 210 37.26 -15.93 -39.44
C VAL A 210 38.60 -15.55 -38.80
N VAL A 211 38.60 -14.53 -37.95
CA VAL A 211 39.80 -14.10 -37.22
C VAL A 211 40.22 -15.14 -36.17
N GLU A 212 39.27 -15.63 -35.38
CA GLU A 212 39.52 -16.53 -34.25
C GLU A 212 39.85 -17.96 -34.69
N GLU A 213 39.11 -18.53 -35.65
CA GLU A 213 39.23 -19.96 -36.00
C GLU A 213 40.15 -20.20 -37.20
N LEU A 214 40.25 -19.26 -38.15
CA LEU A 214 41.16 -19.35 -39.31
C LEU A 214 42.50 -18.61 -39.09
N ASN A 215 42.71 -17.98 -37.92
CA ASN A 215 43.94 -17.28 -37.55
C ASN A 215 44.41 -16.23 -38.58
N LEU A 216 43.47 -15.55 -39.23
CA LEU A 216 43.80 -14.48 -40.17
C LEU A 216 44.26 -13.24 -39.39
N GLN A 217 45.55 -12.90 -39.50
CA GLN A 217 46.09 -11.66 -38.94
C GLN A 217 45.56 -10.46 -39.71
N CYS A 218 44.52 -9.83 -39.17
CA CYS A 218 44.00 -8.55 -39.63
C CYS A 218 44.15 -7.53 -38.49
N GLU A 219 44.87 -6.44 -38.76
CA GLU A 219 44.76 -5.24 -37.93
C GLU A 219 43.42 -4.58 -38.29
N LEU A 220 42.39 -4.84 -37.48
CA LEU A 220 41.42 -3.86 -36.95
C LEU A 220 40.05 -4.51 -36.63
N ARG A 221 39.60 -4.26 -35.40
CA ARG A 221 38.22 -4.42 -34.93
C ARG A 221 37.42 -3.21 -35.39
N THR A 222 36.14 -3.41 -35.67
CA THR A 222 35.13 -2.35 -35.62
C THR A 222 35.21 -1.71 -34.23
N THR A 223 35.83 -0.53 -34.11
CA THR A 223 35.72 0.27 -32.89
C THR A 223 34.39 0.98 -32.96
N VAL A 224 33.32 0.26 -32.58
CA VAL A 224 32.07 0.89 -32.18
C VAL A 224 32.44 1.81 -31.02
N ARG A 225 32.33 3.12 -31.23
CA ARG A 225 32.46 4.05 -30.12
C ARG A 225 31.15 3.99 -29.37
N GLN A 226 31.13 3.11 -28.37
CA GLN A 226 29.95 2.79 -27.61
C GLN A 226 29.47 4.03 -26.86
N GLY A 227 28.21 4.39 -27.08
CA GLY A 227 27.56 5.45 -26.33
C GLY A 227 27.33 5.02 -24.88
N PRO A 228 27.19 5.96 -23.93
CA PRO A 228 26.96 5.64 -22.53
C PRO A 228 25.66 4.83 -22.31
N LEU A 229 24.61 5.07 -23.09
CA LEU A 229 23.35 4.33 -22.96
C LEU A 229 23.50 2.90 -23.48
N ASP A 230 24.13 2.70 -24.63
CA ASP A 230 24.36 1.37 -25.17
C ASP A 230 25.35 0.55 -24.32
N ALA A 231 26.37 1.19 -23.72
CA ALA A 231 27.26 0.52 -22.76
C ALA A 231 26.49 -0.05 -21.58
N HIS A 232 25.58 0.74 -21.02
CA HIS A 232 24.70 0.30 -19.94
C HIS A 232 23.77 -0.84 -20.39
N ARG A 233 23.07 -0.67 -21.52
CA ARG A 233 22.17 -1.70 -22.09
C ARG A 233 22.86 -3.01 -22.42
N HIS A 234 24.09 -2.96 -22.94
CA HIS A 234 24.86 -4.18 -23.20
C HIS A 234 25.17 -4.92 -21.90
N SER A 235 25.52 -4.20 -20.84
CA SER A 235 25.75 -4.78 -19.51
C SER A 235 24.45 -5.35 -18.93
N GLU A 236 23.34 -4.63 -19.04
CA GLU A 236 22.02 -5.10 -18.58
C GLU A 236 21.57 -6.34 -19.36
N LEU A 237 21.66 -6.33 -20.69
CA LEU A 237 21.28 -7.46 -21.53
C LEU A 237 22.12 -8.70 -21.21
N ALA A 238 23.42 -8.54 -20.97
CA ALA A 238 24.28 -9.64 -20.53
C ALA A 238 23.87 -10.18 -19.16
N SER A 239 23.48 -9.31 -18.22
CA SER A 239 22.96 -9.71 -16.91
C SER A 239 21.63 -10.46 -17.02
N VAL A 240 20.69 -9.96 -17.83
CA VAL A 240 19.39 -10.58 -18.09
C VAL A 240 19.56 -11.97 -18.70
N GLU A 241 20.39 -12.11 -19.75
CA GLU A 241 20.66 -13.43 -20.35
C GLU A 241 21.33 -14.41 -19.37
N ALA A 242 22.18 -13.92 -18.46
CA ALA A 242 22.76 -14.76 -17.41
C ALA A 242 21.69 -15.26 -16.43
N ARG A 243 20.73 -14.42 -16.04
CA ARG A 243 19.60 -14.83 -15.20
C ARG A 243 18.73 -15.88 -15.88
N ILE A 244 18.37 -15.67 -17.16
CA ILE A 244 17.60 -16.63 -17.98
C ILE A 244 18.27 -18.01 -17.97
N ASN A 245 19.58 -18.06 -18.24
CA ASN A 245 20.34 -19.31 -18.26
C ASN A 245 20.34 -19.98 -16.88
N GLN A 246 20.59 -19.22 -15.82
CA GLN A 246 20.61 -19.73 -14.45
C GLN A 246 19.25 -20.32 -14.04
N THR A 247 18.14 -19.64 -14.32
CA THR A 247 16.79 -20.12 -14.01
C THR A 247 16.48 -21.44 -14.71
N ILE A 248 16.92 -21.59 -15.95
CA ILE A 248 16.71 -22.82 -16.73
C ILE A 248 17.58 -23.96 -16.19
N GLU A 249 18.84 -23.71 -15.84
CA GLU A 249 19.75 -24.69 -15.23
C GLU A 249 19.25 -25.19 -13.86
N GLN A 250 18.65 -24.30 -13.07
CA GLN A 250 18.13 -24.62 -11.74
C GLN A 250 16.75 -25.28 -11.76
N GLY A 251 16.07 -25.33 -12.91
CA GLY A 251 14.72 -25.88 -13.02
C GLY A 251 13.65 -25.06 -12.30
N THR A 252 13.91 -23.76 -12.09
CA THR A 252 13.00 -22.83 -11.39
C THR A 252 12.21 -21.98 -12.39
N GLN A 253 11.76 -22.58 -13.50
CA GLN A 253 11.04 -21.84 -14.55
C GLN A 253 9.67 -21.38 -14.04
N GLY A 254 9.36 -20.10 -14.24
CA GLY A 254 8.11 -19.48 -13.80
C GLY A 254 7.88 -18.13 -14.48
N ARG A 255 7.00 -17.31 -13.90
CA ARG A 255 6.62 -16.01 -14.49
C ARG A 255 7.78 -15.02 -14.62
N VAL A 256 8.73 -15.03 -13.69
CA VAL A 256 9.93 -14.16 -13.72
C VAL A 256 10.77 -14.41 -14.98
N LEU A 257 10.85 -15.67 -15.44
CA LEU A 257 11.57 -16.01 -16.67
C LEU A 257 10.97 -15.33 -17.92
N VAL A 258 9.64 -15.13 -17.93
CA VAL A 258 8.96 -14.44 -19.03
C VAL A 258 9.34 -12.96 -19.04
N ASP A 259 9.37 -12.32 -17.86
CA ASP A 259 9.75 -10.91 -17.72
C ASP A 259 11.19 -10.69 -18.21
N ASP A 260 12.13 -11.55 -17.80
CA ASP A 260 13.52 -11.49 -18.27
C ASP A 260 13.59 -11.66 -19.81
N CYS A 261 12.78 -12.54 -20.41
CA CYS A 261 12.74 -12.69 -21.87
C CYS A 261 12.21 -11.44 -22.58
N LEU A 262 11.18 -10.80 -22.05
CA LEU A 262 10.59 -9.56 -22.60
C LEU A 262 11.53 -8.36 -22.43
N GLU A 263 12.26 -8.30 -21.32
CA GLU A 263 13.31 -7.32 -21.08
C GLU A 263 14.46 -7.49 -22.09
N ALA A 264 14.91 -8.73 -22.32
CA ALA A 264 15.95 -9.03 -23.31
C ALA A 264 15.56 -8.57 -24.73
N VAL A 265 14.31 -8.79 -25.15
CA VAL A 265 13.78 -8.27 -26.42
C VAL A 265 13.88 -6.75 -26.47
N THR A 266 13.44 -6.07 -25.41
CA THR A 266 13.41 -4.61 -25.34
C THR A 266 14.81 -4.01 -25.42
N LEU A 267 15.76 -4.57 -24.68
CA LEU A 267 17.17 -4.16 -24.72
C LEU A 267 17.80 -4.44 -26.09
N ALA A 268 17.57 -5.63 -26.66
CA ALA A 268 18.14 -6.03 -27.94
C ALA A 268 17.67 -5.16 -29.11
N ARG A 269 16.38 -4.84 -29.20
CA ARG A 269 15.87 -3.94 -30.26
C ARG A 269 16.34 -2.49 -30.06
N SER A 270 16.47 -2.04 -28.80
CA SER A 270 16.95 -0.68 -28.49
C SER A 270 18.43 -0.50 -28.83
N LEU A 271 19.21 -1.58 -28.75
CA LEU A 271 20.58 -1.67 -29.25
C LEU A 271 20.67 -1.80 -30.79
N GLU A 272 19.54 -1.79 -31.50
CA GLU A 272 19.44 -2.01 -32.95
C GLU A 272 20.17 -3.30 -33.41
N ARG A 273 20.08 -4.38 -32.62
CA ARG A 273 20.65 -5.68 -33.00
C ARG A 273 20.07 -6.19 -34.33
N PRO A 274 20.79 -7.07 -35.05
CA PRO A 274 20.31 -7.65 -36.30
C PRO A 274 18.91 -8.26 -36.16
N ARG A 275 18.06 -8.07 -37.18
CA ARG A 275 16.66 -8.52 -37.18
C ARG A 275 16.52 -10.00 -36.80
N THR A 276 17.38 -10.87 -37.34
CA THR A 276 17.39 -12.31 -37.04
C THR A 276 17.55 -12.60 -35.54
N ALA A 277 18.37 -11.83 -34.83
CA ALA A 277 18.57 -11.99 -33.40
C ALA A 277 17.33 -11.53 -32.62
N VAL A 278 16.75 -10.38 -32.99
CA VAL A 278 15.56 -9.83 -32.32
C VAL A 278 14.33 -10.71 -32.55
N ASP A 279 14.11 -11.18 -33.78
CA ASP A 279 13.02 -12.12 -34.13
C ASP A 279 13.19 -13.43 -33.35
N GLY A 280 14.43 -13.92 -33.20
CA GLY A 280 14.73 -15.06 -32.35
C GLY A 280 14.35 -14.85 -30.88
N LEU A 281 14.69 -13.68 -30.31
CA LEU A 281 14.37 -13.32 -28.93
C LEU A 281 12.86 -13.16 -28.72
N LEU A 282 12.15 -12.57 -29.68
CA LEU A 282 10.69 -12.47 -29.69
C LEU A 282 10.03 -13.86 -29.69
N ALA A 283 10.48 -14.74 -30.59
CA ALA A 283 9.99 -16.12 -30.65
C ALA A 283 10.28 -16.89 -29.35
N ARG A 284 11.42 -16.63 -28.69
CA ARG A 284 11.72 -17.20 -27.37
C ARG A 284 10.74 -16.69 -26.33
N ALA A 285 10.56 -15.37 -26.24
CA ALA A 285 9.64 -14.74 -25.28
C ALA A 285 8.21 -15.28 -25.44
N GLU A 286 7.73 -15.45 -26.67
CA GLU A 286 6.39 -16.00 -26.94
C GLU A 286 6.25 -17.46 -26.47
N ARG A 287 7.26 -18.31 -26.74
CA ARG A 287 7.24 -19.71 -26.27
C ARG A 287 7.23 -19.81 -24.75
N VAL A 288 8.07 -19.02 -24.08
CA VAL A 288 8.17 -19.00 -22.63
C VAL A 288 6.88 -18.45 -22.02
N ALA A 289 6.33 -17.37 -22.57
CA ALA A 289 5.05 -16.78 -22.13
C ALA A 289 3.88 -17.76 -22.30
N THR A 290 3.85 -18.54 -23.38
CA THR A 290 2.81 -19.55 -23.62
C THR A 290 2.92 -20.72 -22.63
N LYS A 291 4.14 -21.15 -22.28
CA LYS A 291 4.36 -22.32 -21.41
C LYS A 291 4.24 -21.98 -19.91
N TYR A 292 4.70 -20.80 -19.48
CA TYR A 292 4.84 -20.45 -18.07
C TYR A 292 4.21 -19.10 -17.68
N GLY A 293 3.83 -18.28 -18.66
CA GLY A 293 3.36 -16.92 -18.44
C GLY A 293 1.87 -16.79 -18.11
N SER A 294 1.51 -15.66 -17.49
CA SER A 294 0.12 -15.24 -17.28
C SER A 294 -0.56 -14.80 -18.58
N ALA A 295 -1.88 -14.62 -18.56
CA ALA A 295 -2.61 -14.03 -19.67
C ALA A 295 -2.09 -12.62 -20.02
N HIS A 296 -1.72 -11.82 -19.01
CA HIS A 296 -1.12 -10.51 -19.22
C HIS A 296 0.24 -10.62 -19.91
N GLN A 297 1.14 -11.49 -19.44
CA GLN A 297 2.47 -11.66 -20.04
C GLN A 297 2.38 -12.18 -21.49
N GLN A 298 1.40 -13.03 -21.79
CA GLN A 298 1.11 -13.45 -23.16
C GLN A 298 0.64 -12.28 -24.03
N LEU A 299 -0.26 -11.42 -23.53
CA LEU A 299 -0.67 -10.21 -24.24
C LEU A 299 0.52 -9.27 -24.49
N VAL A 300 1.31 -8.99 -23.44
CA VAL A 300 2.50 -8.11 -23.54
C VAL A 300 3.50 -8.67 -24.54
N SER A 301 3.72 -9.99 -24.58
CA SER A 301 4.58 -10.63 -25.57
C SER A 301 4.10 -10.38 -27.01
N ALA A 302 2.81 -10.56 -27.29
CA ALA A 302 2.23 -10.28 -28.61
C ALA A 302 2.31 -8.79 -28.96
N TYR A 303 2.03 -7.92 -27.99
CA TYR A 303 2.12 -6.48 -28.14
C TYR A 303 3.56 -6.02 -28.46
N GLN A 304 4.57 -6.55 -27.74
CA GLN A 304 5.96 -6.23 -28.02
C GLN A 304 6.41 -6.70 -29.41
N HIS A 305 5.86 -7.82 -29.89
CA HIS A 305 6.10 -8.30 -31.24
C HIS A 305 5.50 -7.34 -32.28
N ALA A 306 4.21 -7.00 -32.15
CA ALA A 306 3.55 -6.03 -33.02
C ALA A 306 4.31 -4.68 -33.02
N TRP A 307 4.63 -4.16 -31.83
CA TRP A 307 5.37 -2.90 -31.67
C TRP A 307 6.72 -2.91 -32.38
N THR A 308 7.45 -4.02 -32.29
CA THR A 308 8.76 -4.16 -32.94
C THR A 308 8.63 -4.29 -34.46
N ALA A 309 7.64 -5.06 -34.94
CA ALA A 309 7.35 -5.21 -36.36
C ALA A 309 7.03 -3.85 -37.01
N PHE A 310 6.22 -3.00 -36.37
CA PHE A 310 5.89 -1.68 -36.91
C PHE A 310 7.05 -0.67 -36.82
N TRP A 311 7.56 -0.41 -35.60
CA TRP A 311 8.47 0.71 -35.36
C TRP A 311 9.94 0.44 -35.69
N TYR A 312 10.40 -0.82 -35.65
CA TYR A 312 11.81 -1.15 -35.86
C TYR A 312 12.08 -1.82 -37.20
N PHE A 313 11.13 -2.62 -37.70
CA PHE A 313 11.31 -3.40 -38.94
C PHE A 313 10.40 -2.98 -40.08
N GLU A 314 9.38 -2.16 -39.81
CA GLU A 314 8.40 -1.70 -40.81
C GLU A 314 7.74 -2.87 -41.57
N ASP A 315 7.57 -4.00 -40.88
CA ASP A 315 6.91 -5.20 -41.38
C ASP A 315 5.41 -5.13 -41.08
N PHE A 316 4.67 -4.47 -41.97
CA PHE A 316 3.24 -4.25 -41.79
C PHE A 316 2.41 -5.54 -41.88
N GLU A 317 2.85 -6.55 -42.63
CA GLU A 317 2.16 -7.84 -42.69
C GLU A 317 2.29 -8.60 -41.38
N GLU A 318 3.49 -8.65 -40.80
CA GLU A 318 3.70 -9.24 -39.47
C GLU A 318 2.95 -8.45 -38.40
N PHE A 319 2.95 -7.12 -38.47
CA PHE A 319 2.17 -6.28 -37.56
C PHE A 319 0.69 -6.67 -37.57
N VAL A 320 0.05 -6.78 -38.74
CA VAL A 320 -1.38 -7.13 -38.85
C VAL A 320 -1.65 -8.54 -38.30
N ARG A 321 -0.74 -9.50 -38.51
CA ARG A 321 -0.84 -10.84 -37.88
C ARG A 321 -0.80 -10.76 -36.35
N GLN A 322 0.14 -9.99 -35.81
CA GLN A 322 0.28 -9.83 -34.36
C GLN A 322 -0.86 -9.01 -33.76
N TYR A 323 -1.42 -8.03 -34.48
CA TYR A 323 -2.60 -7.27 -34.04
C TYR A 323 -3.78 -8.19 -33.70
N ALA A 324 -4.11 -9.15 -34.57
CA ALA A 324 -5.18 -10.11 -34.30
C ALA A 324 -4.90 -10.96 -33.03
N THR A 325 -3.63 -11.23 -32.74
CA THR A 325 -3.22 -11.95 -31.53
C THR A 325 -3.37 -11.05 -30.29
N VAL A 326 -3.00 -9.76 -30.39
CA VAL A 326 -3.22 -8.77 -29.32
C VAL A 326 -4.71 -8.60 -29.03
N GLU A 327 -5.54 -8.42 -30.06
CA GLU A 327 -6.99 -8.30 -29.96
C GLU A 327 -7.60 -9.51 -29.23
N SER A 328 -7.32 -10.72 -29.71
CA SER A 328 -7.88 -11.94 -29.09
C SER A 328 -7.45 -12.15 -27.63
N ARG A 329 -6.28 -11.65 -27.22
CA ARG A 329 -5.76 -11.77 -25.84
C ARG A 329 -6.23 -10.64 -24.93
N ALA A 330 -6.55 -9.46 -25.47
CA ALA A 330 -7.00 -8.31 -24.69
C ALA A 330 -8.50 -8.36 -24.37
N LEU A 331 -9.32 -8.91 -25.28
CA LEU A 331 -10.78 -8.96 -25.14
C LEU A 331 -11.24 -9.74 -23.90
N GLY A 332 -12.20 -9.19 -23.17
CA GLY A 332 -12.78 -9.79 -21.97
C GLY A 332 -11.87 -9.72 -20.74
N SER A 333 -10.74 -9.02 -20.83
CA SER A 333 -9.86 -8.77 -19.69
C SER A 333 -10.49 -7.79 -18.71
N ASN A 334 -10.28 -8.00 -17.41
CA ASN A 334 -10.70 -7.03 -16.39
C ASN A 334 -9.68 -5.88 -16.20
N ASN A 335 -8.55 -5.89 -16.92
CA ASN A 335 -7.51 -4.88 -16.80
C ASN A 335 -7.63 -3.85 -17.93
N ILE A 336 -7.97 -2.60 -17.59
CA ILE A 336 -8.10 -1.49 -18.56
C ILE A 336 -6.81 -1.25 -19.37
N TYR A 337 -5.65 -1.57 -18.81
CA TYR A 337 -4.38 -1.48 -19.52
C TYR A 337 -4.32 -2.43 -20.73
N HIS A 338 -5.05 -3.55 -20.71
CA HIS A 338 -5.10 -4.46 -21.87
C HIS A 338 -5.87 -3.81 -23.02
N ALA A 339 -6.94 -3.07 -22.73
CA ALA A 339 -7.66 -2.26 -23.70
C ALA A 339 -6.83 -1.06 -24.19
N GLU A 340 -6.02 -0.46 -23.32
CA GLU A 340 -5.06 0.58 -23.71
C GLU A 340 -4.00 0.05 -24.70
N LEU A 341 -3.41 -1.12 -24.44
CA LEU A 341 -2.47 -1.76 -25.38
C LEU A 341 -3.14 -2.04 -26.73
N LEU A 342 -4.39 -2.51 -26.73
CA LEU A 342 -5.15 -2.74 -27.96
C LEU A 342 -5.41 -1.42 -28.70
N THR A 343 -5.87 -0.38 -28.01
CA THR A 343 -6.10 0.96 -28.56
C THR A 343 -4.83 1.55 -29.17
N ASN A 344 -3.71 1.40 -28.48
CA ASN A 344 -2.39 1.81 -28.96
C ASN A 344 -2.02 1.10 -30.27
N THR A 345 -2.21 -0.22 -30.36
CA THR A 345 -1.99 -0.93 -31.62
C THR A 345 -3.02 -0.57 -32.70
N TRP A 346 -4.25 -0.21 -32.32
CA TRP A 346 -5.27 0.23 -33.26
C TRP A 346 -4.89 1.55 -33.92
N TYR A 347 -4.31 2.50 -33.19
CA TYR A 347 -3.75 3.72 -33.80
C TYR A 347 -2.72 3.38 -34.88
N LEU A 348 -1.83 2.41 -34.64
CA LEU A 348 -0.87 1.98 -35.67
C LEU A 348 -1.56 1.31 -36.87
N LEU A 349 -2.63 0.56 -36.64
CA LEU A 349 -3.45 -0.05 -37.70
C LEU A 349 -4.09 1.02 -38.61
N THR A 350 -4.56 2.13 -38.05
CA THR A 350 -5.10 3.26 -38.84
C THR A 350 -4.05 3.89 -39.74
N ILE A 351 -2.79 3.99 -39.27
CA ILE A 351 -1.67 4.52 -40.08
C ILE A 351 -1.38 3.58 -41.26
N ILE A 352 -1.38 2.26 -41.05
CA ILE A 352 -1.19 1.27 -42.13
C ILE A 352 -2.29 1.40 -43.19
N PHE A 353 -3.54 1.61 -42.77
CA PHE A 353 -4.65 1.90 -43.66
C PHE A 353 -4.43 3.18 -44.47
N GLN A 354 -4.07 4.29 -43.82
CA GLN A 354 -3.79 5.56 -44.49
C GLN A 354 -2.63 5.47 -45.50
N GLN A 355 -1.63 4.62 -45.24
CA GLN A 355 -0.53 4.35 -46.18
C GLN A 355 -0.93 3.49 -47.38
N GLY A 356 -2.13 2.87 -47.34
CA GLY A 356 -2.69 2.04 -48.41
C GLY A 356 -2.40 0.54 -48.28
N HIS A 357 -1.94 0.09 -47.12
CA HIS A 357 -1.52 -1.30 -46.88
C HIS A 357 -2.63 -2.17 -46.22
N LEU A 358 -3.79 -1.60 -45.89
CA LEU A 358 -4.93 -2.30 -45.28
C LEU A 358 -6.25 -1.94 -45.98
N GLN A 359 -7.20 -2.87 -46.00
CA GLN A 359 -8.55 -2.63 -46.52
C GLN A 359 -9.45 -1.97 -45.46
N LYS A 360 -10.34 -1.07 -45.88
CA LYS A 360 -11.24 -0.34 -44.99
C LYS A 360 -12.16 -1.27 -44.18
N ASP A 361 -12.75 -2.29 -44.81
CA ASP A 361 -13.64 -3.24 -44.13
C ASP A 361 -12.97 -3.98 -42.97
N ILE A 362 -11.65 -4.23 -43.07
CA ILE A 362 -10.87 -4.87 -42.02
C ILE A 362 -10.67 -3.90 -40.85
N LEU A 363 -10.32 -2.65 -41.13
CA LEU A 363 -10.18 -1.61 -40.12
C LEU A 363 -11.51 -1.36 -39.39
N ASP A 364 -12.61 -1.22 -40.13
CA ASP A 364 -13.94 -0.97 -39.57
C ASP A 364 -14.38 -2.12 -38.66
N GLY A 365 -14.09 -3.38 -39.05
CA GLY A 365 -14.34 -4.56 -38.24
C GLY A 365 -13.60 -4.54 -36.91
N HIS A 366 -12.29 -4.27 -36.92
CA HIS A 366 -11.48 -4.17 -35.69
C HIS A 366 -11.86 -2.96 -34.83
N THR A 367 -12.25 -1.84 -35.45
CA THR A 367 -12.72 -0.65 -34.75
C THR A 367 -14.00 -0.94 -33.97
N ALA A 368 -14.96 -1.64 -34.57
CA ALA A 368 -16.20 -2.03 -33.89
C ALA A 368 -15.94 -2.96 -32.68
N VAL A 369 -14.97 -3.88 -32.81
CA VAL A 369 -14.56 -4.77 -31.71
C VAL A 369 -13.92 -3.98 -30.56
N LEU A 370 -13.02 -3.05 -30.87
CA LEU A 370 -12.39 -2.19 -29.87
C LEU A 370 -13.42 -1.32 -29.14
N VAL A 371 -14.31 -0.64 -29.88
CA VAL A 371 -15.33 0.23 -29.29
C VAL A 371 -16.26 -0.56 -28.37
N ALA A 372 -16.69 -1.75 -28.76
CA ALA A 372 -17.52 -2.61 -27.92
C ALA A 372 -16.82 -3.05 -26.61
N GLU A 373 -15.51 -3.28 -26.66
CA GLU A 373 -14.73 -3.60 -25.46
C GLU A 373 -14.54 -2.36 -24.56
N LEU A 374 -14.32 -1.19 -25.14
CA LEU A 374 -14.27 0.07 -24.39
C LEU A 374 -15.63 0.41 -23.75
N ASP A 375 -16.74 0.15 -24.45
CA ASP A 375 -18.11 0.32 -23.92
C ASP A 375 -18.33 -0.56 -22.68
N ARG A 376 -17.80 -1.79 -22.69
CA ARG A 376 -17.91 -2.69 -21.54
C ARG A 376 -17.24 -2.10 -20.29
N PHE A 377 -16.09 -1.44 -20.44
CA PHE A 377 -15.41 -0.76 -19.33
C PHE A 377 -16.09 0.57 -18.95
N ALA A 378 -16.53 1.36 -19.95
CA ALA A 378 -17.19 2.64 -19.71
C ALA A 378 -18.51 2.50 -18.93
N ASN A 379 -19.20 1.36 -19.06
CA ASN A 379 -20.43 1.03 -18.34
C ASN A 379 -20.21 0.23 -17.04
N ASP A 380 -18.97 0.07 -16.56
CA ASP A 380 -18.65 -0.61 -15.31
C ASP A 380 -18.54 0.39 -14.14
N ASP A 381 -19.68 0.64 -13.46
CA ASP A 381 -19.78 1.57 -12.32
C ASP A 381 -18.97 1.14 -11.09
N SER A 382 -18.48 -0.11 -11.05
CA SER A 382 -17.63 -0.59 -9.96
C SER A 382 -16.19 -0.10 -10.07
N ARG A 383 -15.77 0.43 -11.23
CA ARG A 383 -14.39 0.83 -11.54
C ARG A 383 -14.29 2.21 -12.19
N PRO A 384 -14.60 3.31 -11.46
CA PRO A 384 -14.62 4.69 -11.96
C PRO A 384 -13.43 5.08 -12.84
N SER A 385 -12.21 4.89 -12.33
CA SER A 385 -11.00 5.29 -13.05
C SER A 385 -10.83 4.52 -14.37
N ALA A 386 -11.23 3.25 -14.41
CA ALA A 386 -11.19 2.46 -15.62
C ALA A 386 -12.27 2.90 -16.62
N ALA A 387 -13.48 3.21 -16.13
CA ALA A 387 -14.57 3.71 -16.94
C ALA A 387 -14.25 5.07 -17.59
N VAL A 388 -13.71 6.03 -16.82
CA VAL A 388 -13.28 7.33 -17.35
C VAL A 388 -12.10 7.18 -18.32
N HIS A 389 -11.16 6.29 -18.05
CA HIS A 389 -10.07 6.01 -19.00
C HIS A 389 -10.60 5.36 -20.29
N ALA A 390 -11.58 4.46 -20.21
CA ALA A 390 -12.24 3.89 -21.38
C ALA A 390 -12.97 4.96 -22.20
N ARG A 391 -13.73 5.85 -21.56
CA ARG A 391 -14.37 7.01 -22.21
C ARG A 391 -13.37 7.92 -22.90
N LEU A 392 -12.22 8.18 -22.27
CA LEU A 392 -11.13 8.93 -22.92
C LEU A 392 -10.67 8.22 -24.20
N MET A 393 -10.39 6.91 -24.14
CA MET A 393 -9.96 6.16 -25.33
C MET A 393 -11.04 6.15 -26.42
N GLN A 394 -12.33 6.08 -26.06
CA GLN A 394 -13.43 6.19 -27.02
C GLN A 394 -13.44 7.55 -27.72
N LEU A 395 -13.31 8.64 -26.97
CA LEU A 395 -13.26 9.99 -27.53
C LEU A 395 -12.05 10.17 -28.45
N LEU A 396 -10.89 9.60 -28.10
CA LEU A 396 -9.70 9.64 -28.96
C LEU A 396 -9.85 8.78 -30.24
N VAL A 397 -10.46 7.60 -30.13
CA VAL A 397 -10.81 6.74 -31.28
C VAL A 397 -11.79 7.47 -32.20
N GLU A 398 -12.78 8.14 -31.63
CA GLU A 398 -13.75 8.95 -32.37
C GLU A 398 -13.08 10.14 -33.07
N LEU A 399 -12.19 10.85 -32.37
CA LEU A 399 -11.46 12.00 -32.91
C LEU A 399 -10.63 11.62 -34.15
N ILE A 400 -10.02 10.43 -34.14
CA ILE A 400 -9.23 9.94 -35.29
C ILE A 400 -10.12 9.45 -36.43
N SER A 401 -11.35 9.02 -36.13
CA SER A 401 -12.30 8.48 -37.10
C SER A 401 -13.20 9.54 -37.75
N THR A 402 -13.26 10.74 -37.16
CA THR A 402 -14.15 11.85 -37.56
C THR A 402 -13.40 12.89 -38.40
N GLU A 403 -14.11 13.62 -39.27
CA GLU A 403 -13.51 14.75 -40.00
C GLU A 403 -13.25 15.94 -39.07
N ALA A 404 -12.22 16.75 -39.36
CA ALA A 404 -11.81 17.85 -38.48
C ALA A 404 -12.93 18.87 -38.22
N GLU A 405 -13.80 19.09 -39.22
CA GLU A 405 -14.94 20.02 -39.16
C GLU A 405 -16.08 19.52 -38.26
N GLU A 406 -16.09 18.24 -37.88
CA GLU A 406 -17.10 17.60 -37.02
C GLU A 406 -16.55 17.26 -35.61
N SER A 407 -15.30 17.68 -35.31
CA SER A 407 -14.59 17.33 -34.08
C SER A 407 -14.99 18.16 -32.84
N ASP A 408 -15.73 19.26 -33.02
CA ASP A 408 -16.10 20.18 -31.93
C ASP A 408 -16.87 19.48 -30.79
N ARG A 409 -17.74 18.52 -31.11
CA ARG A 409 -18.45 17.71 -30.08
C ARG A 409 -17.48 16.95 -29.19
N VAL A 410 -16.48 16.32 -29.81
CA VAL A 410 -15.47 15.52 -29.10
C VAL A 410 -14.62 16.41 -28.20
N PHE A 411 -14.28 17.62 -28.63
CA PHE A 411 -13.54 18.58 -27.80
C PHE A 411 -14.33 19.04 -26.58
N LEU A 412 -15.63 19.31 -26.72
CA LEU A 412 -16.51 19.64 -25.59
C LEU A 412 -16.59 18.49 -24.59
N GLU A 413 -16.77 17.25 -25.06
CA GLU A 413 -16.84 16.07 -24.19
C GLU A 413 -15.49 15.76 -23.51
N LEU A 414 -14.37 15.99 -24.19
CA LEU A 414 -13.04 15.91 -23.57
C LEU A 414 -12.87 16.96 -22.46
N ASN A 415 -13.43 18.15 -22.63
CA ASN A 415 -13.38 19.22 -21.63
C ASN A 415 -14.12 18.80 -20.35
N ASP A 416 -15.35 18.28 -20.51
CA ASP A 416 -16.14 17.74 -19.39
C ASP A 416 -15.43 16.58 -18.69
N LEU A 417 -14.80 15.68 -19.47
CA LEU A 417 -14.06 14.54 -18.94
C LEU A 417 -12.82 14.96 -18.15
N ILE A 418 -12.09 15.99 -18.59
CA ILE A 418 -10.93 16.54 -17.86
C ILE A 418 -11.38 17.04 -16.47
N VAL A 419 -12.48 17.78 -16.41
CA VAL A 419 -13.03 18.30 -15.15
C VAL A 419 -13.48 17.15 -14.24
N GLU A 420 -14.18 16.15 -14.77
CA GLU A 420 -14.58 14.94 -14.04
C GLU A 420 -13.37 14.18 -13.47
N SER A 421 -12.27 14.12 -14.23
CA SER A 421 -11.08 13.37 -13.87
C SER A 421 -10.23 13.98 -12.74
N GLU A 422 -10.45 15.25 -12.37
CA GLU A 422 -9.62 15.94 -11.37
C GLU A 422 -9.58 15.24 -10.00
N GLN A 423 -10.62 14.45 -9.67
CA GLN A 423 -10.72 13.72 -8.42
C GLN A 423 -10.29 12.24 -8.50
N MET A 424 -9.60 11.83 -9.57
CA MET A 424 -9.24 10.43 -9.82
C MET A 424 -7.72 10.21 -9.89
N ILE A 425 -7.15 9.44 -8.95
CA ILE A 425 -5.73 9.05 -8.98
C ILE A 425 -5.37 8.25 -10.24
N GLY A 426 -6.33 7.54 -10.84
CA GLY A 426 -6.05 6.59 -11.92
C GLY A 426 -5.99 7.17 -13.33
N PHE A 427 -6.29 8.46 -13.50
CA PHE A 427 -6.48 9.06 -14.82
C PHE A 427 -5.15 9.55 -15.41
N PRO A 428 -4.80 9.15 -16.65
CA PRO A 428 -3.51 9.48 -17.28
C PRO A 428 -3.49 10.90 -17.88
N PHE A 429 -3.67 11.92 -17.04
CA PHE A 429 -3.75 13.33 -17.48
C PHE A 429 -2.50 13.78 -18.27
N ALA A 430 -1.30 13.43 -17.80
CA ALA A 430 -0.05 13.76 -18.50
C ALA A 430 -0.01 13.21 -19.94
N THR A 431 -0.50 11.97 -20.12
CA THR A 431 -0.61 11.35 -21.45
C THR A 431 -1.58 12.13 -22.34
N LEU A 432 -2.73 12.55 -21.80
CA LEU A 432 -3.70 13.36 -22.53
C LEU A 432 -3.09 14.70 -22.98
N VAL A 433 -2.37 15.39 -22.09
CA VAL A 433 -1.67 16.65 -22.42
C VAL A 433 -0.68 16.43 -23.57
N GLU A 434 0.13 15.36 -23.51
CA GLU A 434 1.08 15.02 -24.58
C GLU A 434 0.35 14.79 -25.91
N ILE A 435 -0.76 14.06 -25.91
CA ILE A 435 -1.57 13.78 -27.10
C ILE A 435 -2.15 15.08 -27.68
N LEU A 436 -2.83 15.90 -26.87
CA LEU A 436 -3.49 17.14 -27.32
C LEU A 436 -2.50 18.16 -27.86
N THR A 437 -1.38 18.36 -27.15
CA THR A 437 -0.30 19.26 -27.60
C THR A 437 0.23 18.85 -28.97
N PHE A 438 0.28 17.55 -29.20
CA PHE A 438 0.90 16.99 -30.37
C PHE A 438 -0.05 16.97 -31.59
N ILE A 439 -1.36 16.72 -31.40
CA ILE A 439 -2.35 16.80 -32.50
C ILE A 439 -2.78 18.24 -32.83
N GLY A 440 -2.56 19.21 -31.92
CA GLY A 440 -3.09 20.57 -32.05
C GLY A 440 -2.71 21.31 -33.34
N SER A 441 -1.57 20.96 -33.97
CA SER A 441 -1.20 21.53 -35.28
C SER A 441 -2.22 21.24 -36.40
N GLY A 442 -3.02 20.17 -36.27
CA GLY A 442 -4.10 19.82 -37.21
C GLY A 442 -5.41 20.58 -36.98
N PHE A 443 -5.57 21.28 -35.84
CA PHE A 443 -6.82 21.91 -35.43
C PHE A 443 -6.71 23.42 -35.18
N GLY A 444 -5.66 24.07 -35.72
CA GLY A 444 -5.35 25.48 -35.42
C GLY A 444 -6.38 26.54 -35.85
N GLU A 445 -7.47 26.16 -36.51
CA GLU A 445 -8.60 27.04 -36.86
C GLU A 445 -9.86 26.79 -36.00
N SER A 446 -9.88 25.75 -35.14
CA SER A 446 -11.03 25.44 -34.28
C SER A 446 -10.99 26.23 -32.98
N THR A 447 -12.00 27.05 -32.75
CA THR A 447 -12.17 27.79 -31.48
C THR A 447 -12.46 26.86 -30.31
N THR A 448 -13.12 25.72 -30.56
CA THR A 448 -13.46 24.74 -29.52
C THR A 448 -12.24 23.94 -29.08
N PHE A 449 -11.29 23.70 -29.99
CA PHE A 449 -9.99 23.15 -29.63
C PHE A 449 -9.18 24.15 -28.76
N ASP A 450 -9.19 25.44 -29.10
CA ASP A 450 -8.52 26.47 -28.29
C ASP A 450 -9.11 26.56 -26.87
N GLU A 451 -10.43 26.43 -26.73
CA GLU A 451 -11.11 26.37 -25.42
C GLU A 451 -10.67 25.14 -24.62
N LEU A 452 -10.64 23.95 -25.24
CA LEU A 452 -10.13 22.72 -24.62
C LEU A 452 -8.67 22.89 -24.19
N PHE A 453 -7.82 23.45 -25.05
CA PHE A 453 -6.41 23.66 -24.77
C PHE A 453 -6.22 24.63 -23.60
N HIS A 454 -7.04 25.68 -23.52
CA HIS A 454 -7.03 26.60 -22.39
C HIS A 454 -7.40 25.90 -21.07
N THR A 455 -8.44 25.04 -21.06
CA THR A 455 -8.74 24.23 -19.87
C THR A 455 -7.55 23.36 -19.49
N VAL A 456 -6.90 22.70 -20.45
CA VAL A 456 -5.72 21.87 -20.21
C VAL A 456 -4.59 22.70 -19.58
N GLU A 457 -4.32 23.90 -20.08
CA GLU A 457 -3.33 24.82 -19.51
C GLU A 457 -3.66 25.19 -18.05
N GLU A 458 -4.90 25.56 -17.75
CA GLU A 458 -5.34 25.92 -16.39
C GLU A 458 -5.19 24.74 -15.41
N VAL A 459 -5.60 23.55 -15.83
CA VAL A 459 -5.50 22.31 -15.04
C VAL A 459 -4.03 21.95 -14.84
N CYS A 460 -3.19 21.98 -15.88
CA CYS A 460 -1.75 21.77 -15.79
C CYS A 460 -1.09 22.72 -14.76
N ALA A 461 -1.34 24.03 -14.88
CA ALA A 461 -0.75 25.02 -13.99
C ALA A 461 -1.14 24.79 -12.52
N ARG A 462 -2.41 24.44 -12.27
CA ARG A 462 -2.91 24.12 -10.93
C ARG A 462 -2.24 22.85 -10.38
N ARG A 463 -2.16 21.79 -11.19
CA ARG A 463 -1.57 20.51 -10.80
C ARG A 463 -0.08 20.65 -10.49
N GLU A 464 0.69 21.33 -11.33
CA GLU A 464 2.12 21.57 -11.07
C GLU A 464 2.34 22.36 -9.77
N GLY A 465 1.52 23.40 -9.54
CA GLY A 465 1.54 24.17 -8.29
C GLY A 465 1.25 23.33 -7.05
N ASP A 466 0.23 22.48 -7.12
CA ASP A 466 -0.10 21.52 -6.05
C ASP A 466 1.05 20.57 -5.75
N LEU A 467 1.63 19.96 -6.80
CA LEU A 467 2.71 18.99 -6.67
C LEU A 467 3.98 19.61 -6.10
N ALA A 468 4.34 20.82 -6.53
CA ALA A 468 5.48 21.54 -5.99
C ALA A 468 5.30 21.82 -4.49
N ALA A 469 4.13 22.31 -4.08
CA ALA A 469 3.82 22.56 -2.68
C ALA A 469 3.81 21.26 -1.85
N ALA A 470 3.22 20.19 -2.39
CA ALA A 470 3.08 18.93 -1.70
C ALA A 470 4.42 18.19 -1.50
N ARG A 471 5.33 18.25 -2.47
CA ARG A 471 6.69 17.69 -2.33
C ARG A 471 7.49 18.39 -1.22
N LEU A 472 7.35 19.71 -1.07
CA LEU A 472 7.93 20.44 0.06
C LEU A 472 7.32 20.01 1.40
N GLN A 473 6.00 19.81 1.44
CA GLN A 473 5.30 19.31 2.63
C GLN A 473 5.71 17.88 2.98
N LEU A 474 5.85 17.00 2.00
CA LEU A 474 6.33 15.62 2.19
C LEU A 474 7.74 15.61 2.80
N SER A 475 8.66 16.38 2.23
CA SER A 475 10.02 16.52 2.76
C SER A 475 10.02 17.06 4.19
N ARG A 476 9.20 18.08 4.47
CA ARG A 476 9.07 18.66 5.82
C ARG A 476 8.46 17.68 6.82
N GLY A 477 7.43 16.95 6.42
CA GLY A 477 6.77 15.94 7.26
C GLY A 477 7.72 14.79 7.63
N ALA A 478 8.55 14.33 6.68
CA ALA A 478 9.60 13.36 6.95
C ALA A 478 10.61 13.89 8.00
N GLN A 479 11.10 15.12 7.82
CA GLN A 479 12.01 15.76 8.80
C GLN A 479 11.38 15.90 10.18
N GLN A 480 10.07 16.17 10.26
CA GLN A 480 9.36 16.26 11.54
C GLN A 480 9.29 14.89 12.23
N LEU A 481 9.09 13.79 11.50
CA LEU A 481 9.15 12.44 12.06
C LEU A 481 10.54 12.03 12.51
N ASP A 482 11.57 12.38 11.73
CA ASP A 482 12.97 12.14 12.10
C ASP A 482 13.36 12.92 13.37
N ALA A 483 12.78 14.10 13.56
CA ALA A 483 12.94 14.93 14.76
C ALA A 483 11.99 14.56 15.91
N ASP A 484 11.29 13.43 15.81
CA ASP A 484 10.32 12.90 16.78
C ASP A 484 9.17 13.88 17.14
N ARG A 485 8.61 14.52 16.10
CA ARG A 485 7.45 15.44 16.20
C ARG A 485 6.26 14.89 15.40
N PRO A 486 5.66 13.78 15.85
CA PRO A 486 4.64 13.07 15.06
C PRO A 486 3.37 13.88 14.83
N LEU A 487 2.88 14.66 15.79
CA LEU A 487 1.68 15.50 15.59
C LEU A 487 1.89 16.58 14.52
N GLN A 488 3.06 17.23 14.51
CA GLN A 488 3.40 18.20 13.48
C GLN A 488 3.53 17.55 12.10
N ALA A 489 4.06 16.31 12.06
CA ALA A 489 4.10 15.53 10.83
C ALA A 489 2.70 15.18 10.32
N ILE A 490 1.76 14.79 11.18
CA ILE A 490 0.35 14.52 10.80
C ILE A 490 -0.27 15.77 10.16
N ARG A 491 -0.07 16.96 10.76
CA ARG A 491 -0.54 18.25 10.19
C ARG A 491 0.05 18.51 8.80
N THR A 492 1.37 18.37 8.66
CA THR A 492 2.06 18.70 7.40
C THR A 492 1.77 17.68 6.30
N LEU A 493 1.85 16.38 6.61
CA LEU A 493 1.61 15.30 5.66
C LEU A 493 0.13 15.24 5.25
N GLY A 494 -0.80 15.43 6.19
CA GLY A 494 -2.23 15.48 5.90
C GLY A 494 -2.59 16.50 4.82
N ARG A 495 -1.99 17.68 4.86
CA ARG A 495 -2.15 18.73 3.83
C ARG A 495 -1.56 18.35 2.47
N ALA A 496 -0.56 17.48 2.45
CA ALA A 496 0.06 17.01 1.22
C ALA A 496 -0.80 15.96 0.51
N LEU A 497 -1.55 15.12 1.26
CA LEU A 497 -2.29 13.98 0.71
C LEU A 497 -3.25 14.38 -0.41
N THR A 498 -4.13 15.36 -0.17
CA THR A 498 -5.11 15.82 -1.19
C THR A 498 -4.42 16.38 -2.44
N ARG A 499 -3.27 17.05 -2.27
CA ARG A 499 -2.50 17.61 -3.40
C ARG A 499 -1.76 16.55 -4.20
N LEU A 500 -1.33 15.46 -3.55
CA LEU A 500 -0.66 14.31 -4.16
C LEU A 500 -1.64 13.29 -4.76
N PHE A 501 -2.96 13.48 -4.60
CA PHE A 501 -4.02 12.60 -5.10
C PHE A 501 -4.15 12.65 -6.64
N LYS A 502 -3.07 12.27 -7.35
CA LYS A 502 -2.88 12.37 -8.79
C LYS A 502 -2.02 11.18 -9.28
N GLU A 503 -2.22 10.71 -10.52
CA GLU A 503 -1.46 9.56 -11.08
C GLU A 503 0.04 9.84 -11.11
N GLU A 504 0.44 11.02 -11.56
CA GLU A 504 1.85 11.42 -11.74
C GLU A 504 2.64 11.59 -10.43
N SER A 505 1.96 11.64 -9.28
CA SER A 505 2.58 11.73 -7.94
C SER A 505 2.23 10.57 -7.03
N ARG A 506 1.80 9.44 -7.61
CA ARG A 506 1.33 8.28 -6.86
C ARG A 506 2.40 7.73 -5.91
N ASP A 507 3.65 7.69 -6.35
CA ASP A 507 4.75 7.18 -5.52
C ASP A 507 5.01 8.12 -4.32
N GLU A 508 5.00 9.43 -4.54
CA GLU A 508 5.06 10.41 -3.45
C GLU A 508 3.84 10.32 -2.51
N LEU A 509 2.64 10.05 -3.04
CA LEU A 509 1.45 9.83 -2.24
C LEU A 509 1.56 8.59 -1.36
N ILE A 510 2.02 7.46 -1.92
CA ILE A 510 2.26 6.22 -1.17
C ILE A 510 3.26 6.49 -0.04
N GLN A 511 4.34 7.22 -0.32
CA GLN A 511 5.31 7.63 0.69
C GLN A 511 4.69 8.52 1.77
N ALA A 512 3.88 9.52 1.39
CA ALA A 512 3.19 10.42 2.32
C ALA A 512 2.23 9.66 3.24
N LEU A 513 1.45 8.72 2.70
CA LEU A 513 0.54 7.87 3.46
C LEU A 513 1.29 6.93 4.41
N TYR A 514 2.38 6.32 3.95
CA TYR A 514 3.24 5.47 4.78
C TYR A 514 3.78 6.26 5.99
N LEU A 515 4.33 7.46 5.75
CA LEU A 515 4.85 8.33 6.81
C LEU A 515 3.73 8.83 7.74
N CYS A 516 2.56 9.16 7.21
CA CYS A 516 1.41 9.58 8.02
C CYS A 516 0.91 8.43 8.90
N SER A 517 0.88 7.20 8.39
CA SER A 517 0.61 5.99 9.19
C SER A 517 1.65 5.79 10.30
N SER A 518 2.94 6.05 10.01
CA SER A 518 4.00 6.06 11.03
C SER A 518 3.76 7.08 12.12
N ALA A 519 3.35 8.28 11.75
CA ALA A 519 3.03 9.34 12.69
C ALA A 519 1.87 8.96 13.61
N TYR A 520 0.80 8.38 13.06
CA TYR A 520 -0.36 7.92 13.82
C TYR A 520 -0.02 6.83 14.84
N GLU A 521 0.76 5.81 14.46
CA GLU A 521 1.16 4.78 15.41
C GLU A 521 1.99 5.37 16.57
N ARG A 522 2.92 6.29 16.27
CA ARG A 522 3.75 6.92 17.31
C ARG A 522 2.94 7.67 18.36
N VAL A 523 1.77 8.22 18.00
CA VAL A 523 0.86 8.90 18.94
C VAL A 523 -0.20 7.97 19.54
N GLY A 524 -0.17 6.67 19.21
CA GLY A 524 -1.07 5.66 19.75
C GLY A 524 -2.43 5.56 19.06
N LEU A 525 -2.55 6.03 17.82
CA LEU A 525 -3.79 6.04 17.03
C LEU A 525 -3.74 4.95 15.94
N LEU A 526 -3.98 3.70 16.36
CA LEU A 526 -3.73 2.53 15.52
C LEU A 526 -4.77 2.33 14.41
N TRP A 527 -6.02 2.74 14.59
CA TRP A 527 -7.04 2.62 13.55
C TRP A 527 -6.82 3.62 12.40
N ALA A 528 -6.45 4.86 12.71
CA ALA A 528 -6.02 5.84 11.72
C ALA A 528 -4.73 5.40 11.02
N ALA A 529 -3.76 4.84 11.77
CA ALA A 529 -2.55 4.27 11.21
C ALA A 529 -2.86 3.13 10.23
N ARG A 530 -3.78 2.22 10.61
CA ARG A 530 -4.25 1.11 9.78
C ARG A 530 -4.93 1.61 8.52
N GLY A 531 -5.95 2.46 8.63
CA GLY A 531 -6.71 2.97 7.48
C GLY A 531 -5.82 3.70 6.47
N THR A 532 -4.86 4.50 6.96
CA THR A 532 -3.88 5.20 6.12
C THR A 532 -2.94 4.24 5.41
N ALA A 533 -2.40 3.25 6.12
CA ALA A 533 -1.52 2.24 5.52
C ALA A 533 -2.26 1.34 4.52
N LEU A 534 -3.53 1.02 4.79
CA LEU A 534 -4.37 0.25 3.89
C LEU A 534 -4.59 1.01 2.57
N THR A 535 -4.83 2.32 2.64
CA THR A 535 -4.91 3.20 1.46
C THR A 535 -3.59 3.20 0.68
N ALA A 536 -2.45 3.28 1.37
CA ALA A 536 -1.13 3.19 0.74
C ALA A 536 -0.94 1.85 -0.01
N VAL A 537 -1.37 0.74 0.60
CA VAL A 537 -1.35 -0.59 -0.03
C VAL A 537 -2.19 -0.64 -1.30
N ALA A 538 -3.44 -0.19 -1.25
CA ALA A 538 -4.32 -0.25 -2.42
C ALA A 538 -3.75 0.55 -3.60
N LEU A 539 -3.06 1.67 -3.33
CA LEU A 539 -2.36 2.44 -4.35
C LEU A 539 -1.10 1.74 -4.86
N ALA A 540 -0.30 1.16 -3.95
CA ALA A 540 0.92 0.44 -4.31
C ALA A 540 0.63 -0.83 -5.14
N LEU A 541 -0.56 -1.43 -4.98
CA LEU A 541 -1.02 -2.58 -5.75
C LEU A 541 -1.47 -2.26 -7.17
N ASN A 542 -1.74 -0.99 -7.49
CA ASN A 542 -2.16 -0.61 -8.84
C ASN A 542 -1.11 -1.02 -9.90
N GLU A 543 0.20 -0.93 -9.57
CA GLU A 543 1.28 -1.44 -10.42
C GLU A 543 1.19 -2.95 -10.68
N PHE A 544 0.84 -3.73 -9.66
CA PHE A 544 0.64 -5.16 -9.83
C PHE A 544 -0.59 -5.44 -10.70
N TRP A 545 -1.70 -4.74 -10.48
CA TRP A 545 -2.91 -4.95 -11.27
C TRP A 545 -2.76 -4.51 -12.73
N ARG A 546 -2.00 -3.43 -13.00
CA ARG A 546 -1.78 -2.91 -14.36
C ARG A 546 -0.68 -3.67 -15.11
N HIS A 547 0.43 -3.96 -14.43
CA HIS A 547 1.68 -4.41 -15.07
C HIS A 547 2.23 -5.74 -14.52
N GLU A 548 1.52 -6.39 -13.59
CA GLU A 548 2.00 -7.56 -12.82
C GLU A 548 3.35 -7.30 -12.12
N GLU A 549 3.64 -6.04 -11.82
CA GLU A 549 4.90 -5.61 -11.22
C GLU A 549 4.82 -5.56 -9.68
N VAL A 550 5.80 -6.21 -9.04
CA VAL A 550 6.00 -6.19 -7.60
C VAL A 550 7.04 -5.12 -7.23
N THR A 551 6.74 -4.27 -6.25
CA THR A 551 7.56 -3.09 -5.90
C THR A 551 7.97 -3.05 -4.42
N ARG A 552 9.01 -2.28 -4.09
CA ARG A 552 9.43 -2.05 -2.69
C ARG A 552 8.37 -1.34 -1.85
N PHE A 553 7.55 -0.50 -2.48
CA PHE A 553 6.45 0.18 -1.80
C PHE A 553 5.44 -0.81 -1.23
N GLN A 554 5.09 -1.85 -2.01
CA GLN A 554 4.21 -2.93 -1.55
C GLN A 554 4.81 -3.63 -0.32
N ALA A 555 6.07 -4.06 -0.42
CA ALA A 555 6.76 -4.74 0.68
C ALA A 555 6.81 -3.88 1.97
N GLY A 556 7.14 -2.60 1.84
CA GLY A 556 7.16 -1.66 2.97
C GLY A 556 5.77 -1.49 3.61
N CYS A 557 4.72 -1.33 2.79
CA CYS A 557 3.36 -1.13 3.29
C CYS A 557 2.75 -2.39 3.92
N TYR A 558 2.99 -3.59 3.36
CA TYR A 558 2.53 -4.84 3.97
C TYR A 558 3.21 -5.13 5.30
N ASN A 559 4.54 -4.93 5.36
CA ASN A 559 5.29 -5.05 6.60
C ASN A 559 4.73 -4.10 7.68
N ARG A 560 4.37 -2.88 7.31
CA ARG A 560 3.72 -1.92 8.21
C ARG A 560 2.37 -2.42 8.73
N LEU A 561 1.50 -2.88 7.83
CA LEU A 561 0.16 -3.34 8.20
C LEU A 561 0.18 -4.56 9.13
N LYS A 562 1.06 -5.54 8.91
CA LYS A 562 1.14 -6.70 9.81
C LYS A 562 1.49 -6.31 11.24
N TRP A 563 2.35 -5.29 11.44
CA TRP A 563 2.68 -4.78 12.77
C TRP A 563 1.50 -4.07 13.43
N ILE A 564 0.78 -3.22 12.68
CA ILE A 564 -0.39 -2.50 13.20
C ILE A 564 -1.51 -3.49 13.57
N GLU A 565 -1.76 -4.50 12.74
CA GLU A 565 -2.80 -5.52 13.01
C GLU A 565 -2.44 -6.39 14.23
N LEU A 566 -1.14 -6.64 14.45
CA LEU A 566 -0.64 -7.32 15.65
C LEU A 566 -0.89 -6.47 16.91
N GLN A 567 -0.58 -5.16 16.88
CA GLN A 567 -0.88 -4.24 17.99
C GLN A 567 -2.38 -4.13 18.27
N LEU A 568 -3.22 -4.12 17.22
CA LEU A 568 -4.68 -4.19 17.33
C LEU A 568 -5.18 -5.55 17.86
N GLY A 569 -4.31 -6.56 17.92
CA GLY A 569 -4.62 -7.91 18.40
C GLY A 569 -5.43 -8.74 17.40
N ARG A 570 -5.42 -8.42 16.12
CA ARG A 570 -6.25 -9.07 15.09
C ARG A 570 -5.48 -10.20 14.40
N ILE A 571 -5.53 -11.40 14.98
CA ILE A 571 -4.65 -12.50 14.58
C ILE A 571 -4.88 -12.96 13.13
N PRO A 572 -6.12 -13.20 12.64
CA PRO A 572 -6.32 -13.62 11.24
C PRO A 572 -5.81 -12.58 10.22
N GLN A 573 -6.03 -11.30 10.51
CA GLN A 573 -5.56 -10.20 9.67
C GLN A 573 -4.03 -10.08 9.71
N THR A 574 -3.42 -10.23 10.89
CA THR A 574 -1.96 -10.26 11.08
C THR A 574 -1.31 -11.35 10.21
N LEU A 575 -1.88 -12.56 10.21
CA LEU A 575 -1.40 -13.67 9.38
C LEU A 575 -1.59 -13.39 7.89
N SER A 576 -2.72 -12.78 7.49
CA SER A 576 -2.99 -12.39 6.10
C SER A 576 -1.93 -11.44 5.58
N TRP A 577 -1.61 -10.38 6.33
CA TRP A 577 -0.59 -9.42 5.94
C TRP A 577 0.82 -9.99 5.97
N HIS A 578 1.13 -10.88 6.92
CA HIS A 578 2.43 -11.56 6.96
C HIS A 578 2.64 -12.47 5.75
N GLU A 579 1.61 -13.22 5.32
CA GLU A 579 1.71 -14.09 4.14
C GLU A 579 2.00 -13.28 2.87
N VAL A 580 1.24 -12.22 2.60
CA VAL A 580 1.46 -11.40 1.39
C VAL A 580 2.79 -10.64 1.44
N ASP A 581 3.20 -10.15 2.62
CA ASP A 581 4.51 -9.53 2.85
C ASP A 581 5.66 -10.49 2.53
N ALA A 582 5.58 -11.74 3.02
CA ALA A 582 6.58 -12.77 2.75
C ALA A 582 6.67 -13.11 1.26
N LEU A 583 5.52 -13.31 0.59
CA LEU A 583 5.46 -13.62 -0.85
C LEU A 583 6.06 -12.51 -1.71
N VAL A 584 5.71 -11.25 -1.42
CA VAL A 584 6.20 -10.07 -2.15
C VAL A 584 7.70 -9.89 -1.96
N ARG A 585 8.21 -10.10 -0.73
CA ARG A 585 9.65 -10.01 -0.48
C ARG A 585 10.43 -11.13 -1.15
N GLU A 586 9.90 -12.35 -1.21
CA GLU A 586 10.51 -13.45 -1.96
C GLU A 586 10.56 -13.14 -3.46
N ALA A 587 9.48 -12.59 -4.02
CA ALA A 587 9.45 -12.15 -5.42
C ALA A 587 10.50 -11.05 -5.71
N LEU A 588 10.66 -10.07 -4.81
CA LEU A 588 11.69 -9.02 -4.95
C LEU A 588 13.12 -9.60 -4.87
N ARG A 589 13.38 -10.55 -3.96
CA ARG A 589 14.68 -11.24 -3.89
C ARG A 589 14.97 -12.01 -5.17
N GLY A 590 13.95 -12.65 -5.75
CA GLY A 590 14.05 -13.34 -7.06
C GLY A 590 14.49 -12.40 -8.19
N LYS A 591 14.12 -11.11 -8.13
CA LYS A 591 14.58 -10.07 -9.06
C LYS A 591 15.97 -9.48 -8.75
N GLY A 592 16.65 -9.99 -7.71
CA GLY A 592 17.95 -9.47 -7.28
C GLY A 592 17.87 -8.19 -6.45
N GLU A 593 16.68 -7.80 -5.98
CA GLU A 593 16.53 -6.63 -5.12
C GLU A 593 16.96 -6.92 -3.66
N CYS A 594 17.59 -5.93 -3.03
CA CYS A 594 18.00 -6.04 -1.63
C CYS A 594 16.82 -5.76 -0.68
N THR A 595 16.31 -6.80 -0.01
CA THR A 595 15.27 -6.69 1.02
C THR A 595 15.81 -6.53 2.44
N SER A 596 17.13 -6.45 2.62
CA SER A 596 17.79 -6.55 3.93
C SER A 596 17.31 -5.53 4.98
N VAL A 597 16.84 -4.35 4.56
CA VAL A 597 16.27 -3.34 5.46
C VAL A 597 14.91 -3.76 6.01
N LEU A 598 14.09 -4.45 5.20
CA LEU A 598 12.78 -4.97 5.57
C LEU A 598 12.86 -6.28 6.37
N ASP A 599 13.93 -7.04 6.14
CA ASP A 599 14.21 -8.28 6.90
C ASP A 599 14.62 -7.96 8.36
N LYS A 600 15.06 -6.73 8.64
CA LYS A 600 15.30 -6.23 10.00
C LYS A 600 13.97 -6.09 10.72
N GLY A 601 13.63 -7.11 11.51
CA GLY A 601 12.46 -7.11 12.38
C GLY A 601 11.59 -8.35 12.27
N ASP A 602 11.80 -9.25 11.30
CA ASP A 602 10.98 -10.47 11.20
C ASP A 602 11.16 -11.40 12.40
N GLN A 603 12.40 -11.55 12.90
CA GLN A 603 12.66 -12.28 14.14
C GLN A 603 11.95 -11.63 15.33
N SER A 604 11.94 -10.29 15.38
CA SER A 604 11.22 -9.54 16.41
C SER A 604 9.71 -9.71 16.26
N PHE A 605 9.18 -9.70 15.04
CA PHE A 605 7.76 -9.90 14.75
C PHE A 605 7.30 -11.28 15.21
N ASP A 606 8.01 -12.32 14.81
CA ASP A 606 7.76 -13.70 15.23
C ASP A 606 7.83 -13.83 16.76
N ALA A 607 8.85 -13.22 17.38
CA ALA A 607 8.99 -13.23 18.83
C ALA A 607 7.86 -12.49 19.57
N ILE A 608 7.41 -11.35 19.05
CA ILE A 608 6.35 -10.53 19.65
C ILE A 608 4.97 -11.18 19.45
N LEU A 609 4.73 -11.82 18.29
CA LEU A 609 3.55 -12.66 18.11
C LEU A 609 3.57 -13.84 19.10
N GLY A 610 4.74 -14.38 19.42
CA GLY A 610 4.93 -15.33 20.52
C GLY A 610 4.46 -14.79 21.88
N ILE A 611 4.83 -13.54 22.23
CA ILE A 611 4.34 -12.87 23.44
C ILE A 611 2.82 -12.80 23.46
N GLN A 612 2.18 -12.47 22.32
CA GLN A 612 0.73 -12.44 22.21
C GLN A 612 0.09 -13.81 22.50
N PHE A 613 0.69 -14.91 22.02
CA PHE A 613 0.21 -16.27 22.27
C PHE A 613 0.43 -16.74 23.71
N LEU A 614 1.56 -16.37 24.33
CA LEU A 614 1.82 -16.67 25.74
C LEU A 614 0.77 -16.04 26.67
N ARG A 615 0.15 -14.93 26.27
CA ARG A 615 -0.81 -14.20 27.11
C ARG A 615 -2.27 -14.65 26.93
N LEU A 616 -2.52 -15.66 26.10
CA LEU A 616 -3.86 -16.14 25.83
C LEU A 616 -4.48 -16.86 27.02
N ASP A 617 -5.78 -16.63 27.21
CA ASP A 617 -6.61 -17.45 28.08
C ASP A 617 -6.78 -18.88 27.55
N VAL A 618 -6.97 -19.81 28.49
CA VAL A 618 -7.27 -21.23 28.21
C VAL A 618 -8.47 -21.39 27.29
N TRP A 619 -9.46 -20.50 27.36
CA TRP A 619 -10.62 -20.52 26.47
C TRP A 619 -10.24 -20.25 25.01
N LEU A 620 -9.41 -19.24 24.74
CA LEU A 620 -8.94 -18.93 23.38
C LEU A 620 -7.96 -20.00 22.87
N LEU A 621 -7.13 -20.57 23.76
CA LEU A 621 -6.21 -21.65 23.41
C LEU A 621 -6.93 -22.89 22.84
N LYS A 622 -8.16 -23.19 23.28
CA LYS A 622 -8.96 -24.31 22.75
C LYS A 622 -9.25 -24.18 21.25
N ASP A 623 -9.40 -22.95 20.77
CA ASP A 623 -9.81 -22.66 19.39
C ASP A 623 -8.62 -22.68 18.42
N ILE A 624 -7.39 -22.62 18.92
CA ILE A 624 -6.15 -22.51 18.11
C ILE A 624 -5.19 -23.70 18.27
N ARG A 625 -5.67 -24.84 18.79
CA ARG A 625 -4.88 -26.08 18.99
C ARG A 625 -4.21 -26.66 17.74
N ARG A 626 -4.71 -26.28 16.56
CA ARG A 626 -4.20 -26.72 15.25
C ARG A 626 -3.35 -25.66 14.53
N LEU A 627 -3.23 -24.46 15.12
CA LEU A 627 -2.55 -23.33 14.52
C LEU A 627 -1.01 -23.47 14.43
N PRO A 628 -0.29 -24.16 15.35
CA PRO A 628 1.18 -24.26 15.28
C PRO A 628 1.73 -24.73 13.93
N THR A 629 1.12 -25.73 13.30
CA THR A 629 1.53 -26.21 11.97
C THR A 629 1.42 -25.12 10.89
N THR A 630 0.42 -24.25 11.01
CA THR A 630 0.27 -23.10 10.10
C THR A 630 1.35 -22.06 10.35
N LEU A 631 1.67 -21.77 11.61
CA LEU A 631 2.72 -20.82 11.99
C LEU A 631 4.09 -21.27 11.48
N ASP A 632 4.45 -22.55 11.67
CA ASP A 632 5.70 -23.11 11.15
C ASP A 632 5.79 -22.98 9.63
N ALA A 633 4.68 -23.25 8.93
CA ALA A 633 4.63 -23.15 7.48
C ALA A 633 4.66 -21.71 6.94
N LEU A 634 4.41 -20.72 7.80
CA LEU A 634 4.58 -19.29 7.50
C LEU A 634 5.95 -18.76 7.98
N GLY A 635 6.82 -19.63 8.49
CA GLY A 635 8.14 -19.26 9.04
C GLY A 635 8.09 -18.56 10.39
N LEU A 636 6.97 -18.67 11.12
CA LEU A 636 6.74 -18.07 12.44
C LEU A 636 7.05 -19.10 13.55
N PHE A 637 8.31 -19.50 13.63
CA PHE A 637 8.75 -20.60 14.50
C PHE A 637 8.72 -20.22 15.98
N ALA A 638 9.08 -18.98 16.34
CA ALA A 638 9.05 -18.50 17.72
C ALA A 638 7.62 -18.39 18.25
N ALA A 639 6.69 -17.91 17.42
CA ALA A 639 5.27 -17.88 17.72
C ALA A 639 4.68 -19.29 17.86
N SER A 640 5.04 -20.21 16.96
CA SER A 640 4.66 -21.63 17.04
C SER A 640 5.15 -22.28 18.34
N LEU A 641 6.43 -22.10 18.68
CA LEU A 641 7.03 -22.60 19.92
C LEU A 641 6.32 -22.04 21.16
N SER A 642 6.06 -20.74 21.18
CA SER A 642 5.33 -20.07 22.27
C SER A 642 3.92 -20.61 22.45
N LEU A 643 3.20 -20.84 21.35
CA LEU A 643 1.86 -21.39 21.37
C LEU A 643 1.85 -22.86 21.84
N ARG A 644 2.80 -23.68 21.37
CA ARG A 644 2.98 -25.07 21.84
C ARG A 644 3.28 -25.12 23.33
N PHE A 645 4.16 -24.22 23.80
CA PHE A 645 4.40 -24.06 25.23
C PHE A 645 3.10 -23.68 25.93
N ALA A 646 2.37 -22.64 25.50
CA ALA A 646 1.10 -22.20 26.09
C ALA A 646 0.02 -23.31 26.18
N LEU A 647 -0.04 -24.21 25.19
CA LEU A 647 -0.91 -25.39 25.16
C LEU A 647 -0.49 -26.50 26.14
N GLY A 648 0.76 -26.47 26.60
CA GLY A 648 1.34 -27.39 27.58
C GLY A 648 2.13 -28.57 26.99
N ASP A 649 2.66 -28.41 25.77
CA ASP A 649 3.59 -29.36 25.12
C ASP A 649 5.05 -29.08 25.50
N GLU A 650 5.35 -29.12 26.80
CA GLU A 650 6.67 -28.73 27.34
C GLU A 650 7.79 -29.66 26.89
N THR A 651 7.53 -30.95 26.71
CA THR A 651 8.53 -31.93 26.28
C THR A 651 9.03 -31.66 24.86
N SER A 652 8.14 -31.40 23.91
CA SER A 652 8.56 -31.05 22.54
C SER A 652 9.29 -29.71 22.52
N VAL A 653 8.82 -28.73 23.29
CA VAL A 653 9.41 -27.38 23.35
C VAL A 653 10.82 -27.43 23.95
N ALA A 654 11.03 -28.17 25.04
CA ALA A 654 12.35 -28.33 25.65
C ALA A 654 13.34 -29.01 24.69
N SER A 655 12.89 -30.01 23.93
CA SER A 655 13.71 -30.67 22.91
C SER A 655 14.08 -29.73 21.76
N ASP A 656 13.14 -28.94 21.25
CA ASP A 656 13.39 -28.00 20.14
C ASP A 656 14.35 -26.87 20.54
N LEU A 657 14.33 -26.46 21.81
CA LEU A 657 15.23 -25.45 22.37
C LEU A 657 16.59 -26.00 22.78
N GLU A 658 16.83 -27.32 22.69
CA GLU A 658 17.98 -28.00 23.30
C GLU A 658 18.18 -27.59 24.77
N PHE A 659 17.07 -27.45 25.52
CA PHE A 659 17.09 -26.90 26.87
C PHE A 659 17.72 -27.89 27.86
N ASP A 660 18.76 -27.44 28.55
CA ASP A 660 19.46 -28.25 29.55
C ASP A 660 18.77 -28.14 30.92
N GLU A 661 18.08 -29.21 31.34
CA GLU A 661 17.45 -29.31 32.66
C GLU A 661 18.45 -29.20 33.83
N SER A 662 19.76 -29.26 33.59
CA SER A 662 20.80 -29.10 34.60
C SER A 662 21.33 -27.66 34.76
N GLY A 663 20.80 -26.70 34.00
CA GLY A 663 21.11 -25.27 34.10
C GLY A 663 20.46 -24.54 35.28
N ASP A 664 20.80 -23.25 35.46
CA ASP A 664 20.34 -22.41 36.58
C ASP A 664 18.90 -21.88 36.43
N SER A 665 18.27 -22.00 35.25
CA SER A 665 16.93 -21.47 34.96
C SER A 665 15.96 -22.57 34.51
N THR A 666 14.70 -22.50 34.94
CA THR A 666 13.63 -23.41 34.48
C THR A 666 13.04 -22.97 33.13
N LEU A 667 12.40 -23.90 32.41
CA LEU A 667 11.69 -23.58 31.16
C LEU A 667 10.61 -22.50 31.39
N THR A 668 9.91 -22.56 32.52
CA THR A 668 8.92 -21.54 32.92
C THR A 668 9.56 -20.16 33.10
N GLU A 669 10.71 -20.07 33.76
CA GLU A 669 11.43 -18.79 33.92
C GLU A 669 11.88 -18.19 32.59
N TYR A 670 12.33 -19.03 31.65
CA TYR A 670 12.66 -18.60 30.30
C TYR A 670 11.46 -17.93 29.60
N PHE A 671 10.29 -18.58 29.62
CA PHE A 671 9.08 -18.00 29.03
C PHE A 671 8.53 -16.81 29.80
N LEU A 672 8.73 -16.70 31.12
CA LEU A 672 8.39 -15.50 31.89
C LEU A 672 9.23 -14.30 31.44
N GLN A 673 10.54 -14.48 31.25
CA GLN A 673 11.43 -13.43 30.74
C GLN A 673 11.04 -12.97 29.32
N TRP A 674 10.56 -13.89 28.49
CA TRP A 674 10.04 -13.55 27.16
C TRP A 674 8.68 -12.84 27.24
N ARG A 675 7.74 -13.35 28.03
CA ARG A 675 6.42 -12.73 28.27
C ARG A 675 6.57 -11.28 28.74
N ASP A 676 7.58 -11.00 29.56
CA ASP A 676 7.79 -9.71 30.23
C ASP A 676 8.72 -8.75 29.46
N GLN A 677 9.00 -9.04 28.18
CA GLN A 677 9.68 -8.08 27.31
C GLN A 677 8.83 -6.80 27.12
N PRO A 678 9.45 -5.61 26.96
CA PRO A 678 8.73 -4.33 26.87
C PRO A 678 7.65 -4.25 25.78
N ALA A 679 7.82 -5.00 24.69
CA ALA A 679 6.83 -5.08 23.61
C ALA A 679 5.45 -5.59 24.06
N ARG A 680 5.35 -6.22 25.24
CA ARG A 680 4.09 -6.65 25.87
C ARG A 680 3.09 -5.49 26.00
N ASP A 681 3.55 -4.29 26.34
CA ASP A 681 2.68 -3.16 26.68
C ASP A 681 2.03 -2.53 25.43
N ASP A 682 2.59 -2.78 24.24
CA ASP A 682 2.03 -2.35 22.96
C ASP A 682 1.02 -3.37 22.37
N LEU A 683 0.85 -4.52 23.02
CA LEU A 683 -0.01 -5.62 22.57
C LEU A 683 -1.33 -5.69 23.35
N ARG A 684 -2.40 -6.08 22.66
CA ARG A 684 -3.73 -6.23 23.27
C ARG A 684 -3.78 -7.40 24.25
N ASN A 685 -4.43 -7.20 25.40
CA ASN A 685 -4.66 -8.26 26.38
C ASN A 685 -5.52 -9.39 25.83
N GLU A 686 -6.57 -9.05 25.08
CA GLU A 686 -7.52 -9.98 24.48
C GLU A 686 -7.49 -9.87 22.95
N PRO A 687 -6.71 -10.71 22.25
CA PRO A 687 -6.67 -10.71 20.81
C PRO A 687 -7.94 -11.32 20.20
N GLN A 688 -8.24 -10.94 18.97
CA GLN A 688 -9.39 -11.38 18.20
C GLN A 688 -9.00 -12.55 17.30
N LEU A 689 -9.85 -13.58 17.31
CA LEU A 689 -9.71 -14.79 16.48
C LEU A 689 -10.69 -14.80 15.30
N GLY A 690 -11.70 -13.92 15.28
CA GLY A 690 -12.56 -13.68 14.12
C GLY A 690 -13.67 -14.69 13.87
N HIS A 691 -13.86 -15.68 14.74
CA HIS A 691 -14.94 -16.69 14.65
C HIS A 691 -16.13 -16.40 15.58
N GLN A 692 -16.06 -15.35 16.40
CA GLN A 692 -17.16 -14.95 17.28
C GLN A 692 -18.33 -14.33 16.50
N GLN A 693 -19.56 -14.41 17.01
CA GLN A 693 -20.72 -13.74 16.39
C GLN A 693 -20.68 -12.22 16.50
N LYS A 694 -20.02 -11.70 17.54
CA LYS A 694 -19.79 -10.27 17.75
C LYS A 694 -18.32 -10.02 17.95
N THR A 695 -17.86 -8.87 17.48
CA THR A 695 -16.50 -8.38 17.72
C THR A 695 -16.52 -7.05 18.47
N ARG A 696 -15.43 -6.77 19.17
CA ARG A 696 -15.27 -5.59 20.02
C ARG A 696 -13.98 -4.86 19.66
N LEU A 697 -14.12 -3.69 19.03
CA LEU A 697 -13.02 -2.81 18.64
C LEU A 697 -12.91 -1.65 19.63
N GLN A 698 -11.68 -1.24 19.95
CA GLN A 698 -11.44 -0.23 20.99
C GLN A 698 -10.39 0.78 20.55
N THR A 699 -10.52 2.01 21.04
CA THR A 699 -9.49 3.05 20.96
C THR A 699 -9.58 4.01 22.15
N SER A 700 -8.53 4.79 22.38
CA SER A 700 -8.53 5.92 23.30
C SER A 700 -8.09 7.16 22.54
N VAL A 701 -8.95 8.17 22.45
CA VAL A 701 -8.67 9.41 21.71
C VAL A 701 -9.13 10.63 22.51
N ALA A 702 -8.24 11.62 22.67
CA ALA A 702 -8.52 12.87 23.37
C ALA A 702 -9.13 12.65 24.79
N GLY A 703 -8.67 11.60 25.47
CA GLY A 703 -9.14 11.22 26.81
C GLY A 703 -10.50 10.49 26.85
N CYS A 704 -11.07 10.10 25.71
CA CYS A 704 -12.27 9.27 25.62
C CYS A 704 -11.89 7.82 25.26
N ALA A 705 -12.31 6.85 26.07
CA ALA A 705 -12.27 5.43 25.71
C ALA A 705 -13.48 5.08 24.84
N ILE A 706 -13.25 4.79 23.56
CA ILE A 706 -14.31 4.45 22.61
C ILE A 706 -14.34 2.93 22.44
N ASP A 707 -15.53 2.36 22.67
CA ASP A 707 -15.78 0.92 22.61
C ASP A 707 -16.85 0.63 21.57
N VAL A 708 -16.48 -0.06 20.50
CA VAL A 708 -17.37 -0.42 19.41
C VAL A 708 -17.67 -1.91 19.50
N GLU A 709 -18.92 -2.25 19.81
CA GLU A 709 -19.44 -3.62 19.71
C GLU A 709 -20.20 -3.75 18.39
N CYS A 710 -19.81 -4.70 17.54
CA CYS A 710 -20.49 -4.94 16.28
C CYS A 710 -20.74 -6.41 16.00
N GLU A 711 -21.75 -6.70 15.18
CA GLU A 711 -21.96 -8.02 14.59
C GLU A 711 -20.77 -8.33 13.66
N ASN A 712 -20.28 -9.58 13.72
CA ASN A 712 -19.09 -10.00 12.98
C ASN A 712 -19.44 -10.32 11.51
N GLU A 713 -20.02 -9.34 10.85
CA GLU A 713 -20.37 -9.34 9.43
C GLU A 713 -19.49 -8.32 8.71
N GLN A 714 -19.20 -8.58 7.44
CA GLN A 714 -18.24 -7.79 6.65
C GLN A 714 -18.59 -6.29 6.63
N SER A 715 -19.87 -5.95 6.39
CA SER A 715 -20.36 -4.57 6.36
C SER A 715 -20.22 -3.89 7.72
N CYS A 716 -20.73 -4.53 8.78
CA CYS A 716 -20.68 -4.02 10.16
C CYS A 716 -19.24 -3.79 10.66
N VAL A 717 -18.33 -4.73 10.37
CA VAL A 717 -16.90 -4.59 10.73
C VAL A 717 -16.26 -3.44 9.94
N ALA A 718 -16.49 -3.34 8.63
CA ALA A 718 -15.92 -2.26 7.82
C ALA A 718 -16.41 -0.87 8.25
N VAL A 719 -17.68 -0.75 8.65
CA VAL A 719 -18.24 0.49 9.24
C VAL A 719 -17.58 0.80 10.58
N ALA A 720 -17.46 -0.18 11.48
CA ALA A 720 -16.81 -0.01 12.78
C ALA A 720 -15.34 0.43 12.65
N GLU A 721 -14.57 -0.23 11.78
CA GLU A 721 -13.18 0.13 11.46
C GLU A 721 -13.07 1.56 10.93
N SER A 722 -13.98 1.92 10.00
CA SER A 722 -13.97 3.24 9.37
C SER A 722 -14.35 4.36 10.35
N ILE A 723 -15.32 4.13 11.24
CA ILE A 723 -15.68 5.08 12.31
C ILE A 723 -14.50 5.32 13.23
N LEU A 724 -13.83 4.27 13.71
CA LEU A 724 -12.67 4.40 14.59
C LEU A 724 -11.51 5.12 13.90
N ALA A 725 -11.15 4.70 12.68
CA ALA A 725 -10.04 5.30 11.95
C ALA A 725 -10.30 6.78 11.64
N SER A 726 -11.54 7.15 11.32
CA SER A 726 -11.92 8.53 11.04
C SER A 726 -11.95 9.39 12.30
N LEU A 727 -12.46 8.88 13.41
CA LEU A 727 -12.45 9.60 14.70
C LEU A 727 -11.01 9.85 15.18
N GLU A 728 -10.15 8.84 15.12
CA GLU A 728 -8.73 8.99 15.44
C GLU A 728 -8.05 10.00 14.53
N SER A 729 -8.25 9.90 13.21
CA SER A 729 -7.66 10.80 12.22
C SER A 729 -8.11 12.26 12.42
N LEU A 730 -9.40 12.47 12.69
CA LEU A 730 -9.99 13.78 12.94
C LEU A 730 -9.46 14.42 14.22
N LEU A 731 -9.38 13.65 15.31
CA LEU A 731 -9.01 14.14 16.64
C LEU A 731 -7.50 14.07 16.92
N ALA A 732 -6.69 13.56 15.99
CA ALA A 732 -5.26 13.34 16.22
C ALA A 732 -4.50 14.59 16.66
N THR A 733 -4.83 15.75 16.10
CA THR A 733 -4.21 17.04 16.46
C THR A 733 -4.98 17.76 17.57
N GLY A 734 -6.13 17.22 17.98
CA GLY A 734 -7.06 17.83 18.93
C GLY A 734 -6.48 18.05 20.32
N LEU A 735 -5.55 17.22 20.80
CA LEU A 735 -4.91 17.41 22.10
C LEU A 735 -4.12 18.73 22.17
N ALA A 736 -3.36 19.05 21.11
CA ALA A 736 -2.64 20.32 21.01
C ALA A 736 -3.60 21.52 20.97
N ASP A 737 -4.79 21.30 20.41
CA ASP A 737 -5.87 22.29 20.35
C ASP A 737 -6.86 22.22 21.52
N ARG A 738 -6.50 21.49 22.60
CA ARG A 738 -7.26 21.39 23.87
C ARG A 738 -8.67 20.81 23.72
N ILE A 739 -8.84 19.90 22.78
CA ILE A 739 -10.04 19.06 22.68
C ILE A 739 -9.93 17.95 23.72
N PHE A 740 -10.93 17.87 24.60
CA PHE A 740 -11.02 16.86 25.65
C PHE A 740 -12.40 16.22 25.66
N ALA A 741 -12.48 14.96 26.05
CA ALA A 741 -13.75 14.28 26.18
C ALA A 741 -14.61 14.88 27.30
N ARG A 742 -15.89 15.13 27.03
CA ARG A 742 -16.91 15.48 28.04
C ARG A 742 -17.29 14.27 28.88
N GLN A 743 -17.30 13.10 28.24
CA GLN A 743 -17.56 11.82 28.88
C GLN A 743 -16.31 10.93 28.79
N PRO A 744 -15.97 10.17 29.86
CA PRO A 744 -14.79 9.30 29.88
C PRO A 744 -14.82 8.17 28.85
N SER A 745 -16.02 7.71 28.50
CA SER A 745 -16.21 6.60 27.58
C SER A 745 -17.40 6.84 26.64
N LEU A 746 -17.29 6.28 25.43
CA LEU A 746 -18.36 6.25 24.43
C LEU A 746 -18.55 4.80 23.99
N ARG A 747 -19.76 4.28 24.18
CA ARG A 747 -20.17 3.01 23.58
C ARG A 747 -20.79 3.27 22.21
N VAL A 748 -20.30 2.56 21.21
CA VAL A 748 -20.85 2.51 19.86
C VAL A 748 -21.34 1.08 19.60
N GLU A 749 -22.59 0.93 19.20
CA GLU A 749 -23.16 -0.36 18.84
C GLU A 749 -23.50 -0.36 17.34
N VAL A 750 -22.85 -1.23 16.56
CA VAL A 750 -23.13 -1.40 15.13
C VAL A 750 -23.87 -2.71 14.92
N LYS A 751 -25.08 -2.62 14.37
CA LYS A 751 -25.96 -3.78 14.14
C LYS A 751 -26.48 -3.81 12.72
N HIS A 752 -26.57 -5.00 12.17
CA HIS A 752 -27.25 -5.25 10.91
C HIS A 752 -28.73 -4.84 10.98
N SER A 753 -29.26 -4.36 9.86
CA SER A 753 -30.63 -3.89 9.72
C SER A 753 -31.10 -3.98 8.26
N ASP A 754 -32.10 -4.82 8.02
CA ASP A 754 -32.76 -4.96 6.71
C ASP A 754 -33.70 -3.77 6.37
N PHE A 755 -33.86 -2.80 7.28
CA PHE A 755 -34.86 -1.73 7.19
C PHE A 755 -34.33 -0.38 6.72
N ILE A 756 -33.07 -0.30 6.29
CA ILE A 756 -32.46 0.95 5.80
C ILE A 756 -32.00 0.75 4.35
N GLU A 757 -32.13 1.80 3.54
CA GLU A 757 -31.70 1.78 2.13
C GLU A 757 -30.26 2.25 1.98
N GLU A 758 -29.82 3.17 2.85
CA GLU A 758 -28.47 3.67 2.82
C GLU A 758 -27.47 2.71 3.52
N PRO A 759 -26.16 2.79 3.23
CA PRO A 759 -25.16 1.86 3.78
C PRO A 759 -25.20 1.74 5.31
N PHE A 760 -25.28 2.85 6.02
CA PHE A 760 -25.52 2.85 7.46
C PHE A 760 -26.09 4.18 7.99
N THR A 761 -26.88 4.14 9.05
CA THR A 761 -27.39 5.36 9.73
C THR A 761 -27.01 5.32 11.20
N HIS A 762 -26.94 6.49 11.85
CA HIS A 762 -26.66 6.57 13.28
C HIS A 762 -27.68 7.39 14.04
N VAL A 763 -27.83 7.04 15.31
CA VAL A 763 -28.60 7.80 16.30
C VAL A 763 -27.77 7.89 17.57
N LEU A 764 -27.61 9.12 18.06
CA LEU A 764 -27.10 9.34 19.42
C LEU A 764 -28.27 9.24 20.39
N ALA A 765 -28.24 8.22 21.24
CA ALA A 765 -29.19 8.05 22.32
C ALA A 765 -28.57 8.57 23.62
N THR A 766 -29.38 9.23 24.46
CA THR A 766 -28.96 9.59 25.82
C THR A 766 -29.67 8.70 26.81
N LYS A 767 -28.92 7.88 27.54
CA LYS A 767 -29.42 7.01 28.60
C LYS A 767 -28.84 7.45 29.93
N ASN A 768 -29.71 7.86 30.86
CA ASN A 768 -29.32 8.43 32.16
C ASN A 768 -28.30 9.59 32.05
N GLY A 769 -28.30 10.36 30.95
CA GLY A 769 -27.34 11.44 30.72
C GLY A 769 -25.99 11.04 30.13
N ILE A 770 -25.78 9.75 29.82
CA ILE A 770 -24.63 9.23 29.09
C ILE A 770 -25.01 9.08 27.61
N ILE A 771 -24.12 9.48 26.71
CA ILE A 771 -24.35 9.41 25.27
C ILE A 771 -23.84 8.06 24.76
N GLU A 772 -24.74 7.30 24.13
CA GLU A 772 -24.44 6.07 23.38
C GLU A 772 -24.70 6.33 21.89
N CYS A 773 -23.87 5.76 21.02
CA CYS A 773 -24.06 5.83 19.57
C CYS A 773 -24.57 4.48 19.07
N HIS A 774 -25.74 4.47 18.43
CA HIS A 774 -26.27 3.27 17.77
C HIS A 774 -26.20 3.45 16.27
N VAL A 775 -25.52 2.53 15.59
CA VAL A 775 -25.37 2.51 14.14
C VAL A 775 -26.14 1.31 13.60
N ARG A 776 -27.01 1.57 12.61
CA ARG A 776 -27.70 0.53 11.84
C ARG A 776 -26.99 0.40 10.50
N CYS A 777 -26.60 -0.81 10.14
CA CYS A 777 -25.84 -1.10 8.93
C CYS A 777 -26.69 -1.97 8.00
N ALA A 778 -26.73 -1.65 6.71
CA ALA A 778 -27.33 -2.49 5.70
C ALA A 778 -26.40 -3.67 5.33
N GLU A 779 -26.94 -4.68 4.66
CA GLU A 779 -26.12 -5.70 4.02
C GLU A 779 -25.52 -5.14 2.73
N PHE A 780 -24.19 -5.08 2.65
CA PHE A 780 -23.47 -4.72 1.43
C PHE A 780 -22.06 -5.33 1.43
N ASP A 781 -21.50 -5.52 0.23
CA ASP A 781 -20.11 -5.94 0.11
C ASP A 781 -19.17 -4.76 0.33
N ALA A 782 -18.58 -4.66 1.51
CA ALA A 782 -17.64 -3.57 1.81
C ALA A 782 -16.36 -3.61 0.97
N ASN A 783 -16.05 -4.72 0.30
CA ASN A 783 -14.92 -4.85 -0.62
C ASN A 783 -15.30 -4.46 -2.06
N GLN A 784 -16.59 -4.33 -2.37
CA GLN A 784 -17.11 -3.95 -3.68
C GLN A 784 -18.29 -2.98 -3.55
N MET A 785 -18.03 -1.69 -3.75
CA MET A 785 -19.05 -0.65 -3.67
C MET A 785 -19.03 0.24 -4.91
N SER A 786 -20.20 0.62 -5.43
CA SER A 786 -20.31 1.62 -6.49
C SER A 786 -19.83 2.99 -6.00
N ILE A 787 -19.55 3.90 -6.93
CA ILE A 787 -19.14 5.29 -6.61
C ILE A 787 -20.20 5.99 -5.76
N GLU A 788 -21.48 5.81 -6.10
CA GLU A 788 -22.61 6.38 -5.38
C GLU A 788 -22.67 5.86 -3.94
N GLN A 789 -22.54 4.54 -3.76
CA GLN A 789 -22.51 3.91 -2.44
C GLN A 789 -21.30 4.36 -1.61
N GLN A 790 -20.13 4.49 -2.22
CA GLN A 790 -18.94 5.03 -1.54
C GLN A 790 -19.13 6.49 -1.15
N GLY A 791 -19.77 7.30 -2.00
CA GLY A 791 -20.10 8.69 -1.73
C GLY A 791 -21.09 8.84 -0.58
N GLU A 792 -22.14 8.00 -0.54
CA GLU A 792 -23.10 7.94 0.56
C GLU A 792 -22.43 7.50 1.86
N ALA A 793 -21.67 6.40 1.84
CA ALA A 793 -20.96 5.91 3.02
C ALA A 793 -19.98 6.94 3.59
N LYS A 794 -19.29 7.73 2.73
CA LYS A 794 -18.42 8.84 3.15
C LYS A 794 -19.20 9.97 3.80
N ARG A 795 -20.38 10.34 3.26
CA ARG A 795 -21.27 11.36 3.86
C ARG A 795 -21.75 10.92 5.24
N GLN A 796 -22.23 9.68 5.35
CA GLN A 796 -22.71 9.12 6.63
C GLN A 796 -21.59 9.01 7.66
N LEU A 797 -20.38 8.65 7.23
CA LEU A 797 -19.21 8.62 8.08
C LEU A 797 -18.89 10.02 8.64
N LEU A 798 -18.95 11.05 7.79
CA LEU A 798 -18.78 12.45 8.19
C LEU A 798 -19.84 12.86 9.22
N ASP A 799 -21.10 12.47 9.00
CA ASP A 799 -22.20 12.80 9.91
C ASP A 799 -22.03 12.13 11.28
N VAL A 800 -21.59 10.87 11.32
CA VAL A 800 -21.28 10.14 12.57
C VAL A 800 -20.16 10.84 13.34
N ILE A 801 -19.01 11.07 12.71
CA ILE A 801 -17.85 11.63 13.42
C ILE A 801 -18.10 13.06 13.88
N THR A 802 -18.85 13.85 13.10
CA THR A 802 -19.26 15.20 13.47
C THR A 802 -20.23 15.18 14.66
N SER A 803 -21.21 14.28 14.62
CA SER A 803 -22.17 14.10 15.73
C SER A 803 -21.45 13.70 17.03
N VAL A 804 -20.50 12.77 16.94
CA VAL A 804 -19.68 12.35 18.08
C VAL A 804 -18.81 13.50 18.58
N LEU A 805 -18.11 14.22 17.70
CA LEU A 805 -17.28 15.37 18.05
C LEU A 805 -18.07 16.43 18.83
N CYS A 806 -19.21 16.88 18.31
CA CYS A 806 -20.00 17.96 18.91
C CYS A 806 -20.64 17.60 20.26
N ASN A 807 -20.98 16.32 20.46
CA ASN A 807 -21.72 15.88 21.65
C ASN A 807 -20.81 15.28 22.73
N CYS A 808 -19.73 14.60 22.34
CA CYS A 808 -18.85 13.88 23.26
C CYS A 808 -17.59 14.65 23.64
N PHE A 809 -17.21 15.72 22.92
CA PHE A 809 -15.98 16.46 23.17
C PHE A 809 -16.23 17.94 23.49
N TYR A 810 -15.41 18.49 24.38
CA TYR A 810 -15.34 19.90 24.69
C TYR A 810 -14.43 20.58 23.67
N ILE A 811 -14.96 21.63 23.04
CA ILE A 811 -14.27 22.48 22.08
C ILE A 811 -14.26 23.88 22.71
N GLY A 812 -13.08 24.44 22.94
CA GLY A 812 -12.94 25.73 23.62
C GLY A 812 -13.44 26.89 22.77
N ASP A 813 -12.69 27.26 21.73
CA ASP A 813 -13.07 28.26 20.73
C ASP A 813 -13.42 27.53 19.43
N SER A 814 -14.72 27.40 19.15
CA SER A 814 -15.21 26.61 18.02
C SER A 814 -14.82 27.21 16.67
N ASP A 815 -14.80 28.54 16.54
CA ASP A 815 -14.68 29.18 15.24
C ASP A 815 -13.23 29.13 14.75
N SER A 816 -12.26 29.49 15.59
CA SER A 816 -10.83 29.40 15.23
C SER A 816 -10.34 27.95 15.14
N LEU A 817 -10.98 27.03 15.86
CA LEU A 817 -10.64 25.61 15.79
C LEU A 817 -11.11 25.01 14.47
N ILE A 818 -12.35 25.31 14.05
CA ILE A 818 -12.90 24.82 12.77
C ILE A 818 -12.05 25.35 11.61
N GLU A 819 -11.69 26.64 11.59
CA GLU A 819 -10.85 27.21 10.52
C GLU A 819 -9.47 26.52 10.44
N ARG A 820 -8.83 26.27 11.58
CA ARG A 820 -7.53 25.56 11.62
C ARG A 820 -7.65 24.09 11.26
N MET A 821 -8.52 23.33 11.93
CA MET A 821 -8.62 21.88 11.73
C MET A 821 -9.19 21.54 10.35
N PHE A 822 -10.28 22.20 9.93
CA PHE A 822 -10.98 21.84 8.69
C PHE A 822 -10.43 22.61 7.49
N GLY A 823 -10.03 23.88 7.67
CA GLY A 823 -9.45 24.71 6.62
C GLY A 823 -7.96 24.42 6.40
N ASP A 824 -7.13 24.74 7.39
CA ASP A 824 -5.66 24.72 7.25
C ASP A 824 -5.07 23.30 7.24
N GLU A 825 -5.48 22.46 8.20
CA GLU A 825 -4.97 21.10 8.39
C GLU A 825 -5.65 20.06 7.49
N LYS A 826 -6.81 20.39 6.90
CA LYS A 826 -7.62 19.47 6.09
C LYS A 826 -7.94 18.16 6.83
N ALA A 827 -8.24 18.25 8.13
CA ALA A 827 -8.47 17.08 8.99
C ALA A 827 -9.65 16.22 8.52
N VAL A 828 -10.72 16.84 8.01
CA VAL A 828 -11.88 16.13 7.45
C VAL A 828 -11.49 15.34 6.20
N ASP A 829 -10.79 15.98 5.26
CA ASP A 829 -10.33 15.32 4.03
C ASP A 829 -9.48 14.09 4.38
N ARG A 830 -8.55 14.25 5.33
CA ARG A 830 -7.69 13.16 5.83
C ARG A 830 -8.50 12.03 6.48
N ALA A 831 -9.50 12.34 7.30
CA ALA A 831 -10.33 11.36 8.00
C ALA A 831 -11.29 10.60 7.08
N ILE A 832 -11.80 11.24 6.03
CA ILE A 832 -12.81 10.62 5.15
C ILE A 832 -12.18 9.93 3.95
N HIS A 833 -11.21 10.56 3.29
CA HIS A 833 -10.67 10.04 2.03
C HIS A 833 -9.51 9.06 2.20
N PHE A 834 -8.81 9.08 3.33
CA PHE A 834 -7.54 8.37 3.49
C PHE A 834 -7.49 7.37 4.66
N THR A 835 -8.60 7.19 5.40
CA THR A 835 -8.65 6.23 6.52
C THR A 835 -9.80 5.22 6.47
N SER A 836 -10.70 5.33 5.49
CA SER A 836 -11.81 4.38 5.32
C SER A 836 -11.32 3.00 4.85
N SER A 837 -12.02 1.95 5.26
CA SER A 837 -11.75 0.57 4.84
C SER A 837 -12.57 0.13 3.61
N PHE A 838 -13.53 0.94 3.15
CA PHE A 838 -14.43 0.61 2.04
C PHE A 838 -13.68 0.47 0.72
N VAL A 839 -13.85 -0.67 0.03
CA VAL A 839 -13.18 -1.07 -1.23
C VAL A 839 -11.66 -1.27 -1.12
N VAL A 840 -10.98 -0.53 -0.25
CA VAL A 840 -9.52 -0.54 -0.09
C VAL A 840 -9.00 -1.91 0.35
N LEU A 841 -9.68 -2.58 1.29
CA LEU A 841 -9.29 -3.93 1.73
C LEU A 841 -9.47 -4.97 0.61
N GLY A 842 -10.58 -4.89 -0.13
CA GLY A 842 -10.89 -5.72 -1.28
C GLY A 842 -9.84 -5.62 -2.38
N ASN A 843 -9.40 -4.39 -2.69
CA ASN A 843 -8.32 -4.13 -3.64
C ASN A 843 -6.99 -4.76 -3.23
N ALA A 844 -6.80 -5.01 -1.92
CA ALA A 844 -5.56 -5.51 -1.36
C ALA A 844 -5.49 -7.04 -1.23
N LEU A 845 -6.48 -7.63 -0.56
CA LEU A 845 -6.51 -9.06 -0.23
C LEU A 845 -7.57 -9.85 -1.04
N GLY A 846 -8.24 -9.19 -2.00
CA GLY A 846 -9.37 -9.75 -2.73
C GLY A 846 -10.69 -9.61 -1.98
N ASN A 847 -11.79 -10.07 -2.60
CA ASN A 847 -13.14 -9.85 -2.07
C ASN A 847 -13.50 -10.73 -0.86
N SER A 848 -12.74 -11.81 -0.62
CA SER A 848 -12.99 -12.76 0.48
C SER A 848 -11.70 -13.01 1.29
N PRO A 849 -11.19 -11.98 2.00
CA PRO A 849 -10.00 -12.12 2.83
C PRO A 849 -10.24 -13.06 4.02
N ARG A 850 -9.18 -13.73 4.47
CA ARG A 850 -9.25 -14.68 5.59
C ARG A 850 -9.36 -13.96 6.94
N ASN A 851 -10.59 -13.73 7.38
CA ASN A 851 -10.91 -12.94 8.56
C ASN A 851 -11.15 -13.77 9.83
N SER A 852 -11.21 -15.10 9.71
CA SER A 852 -11.36 -16.02 10.85
C SER A 852 -10.15 -16.93 10.99
N ILE A 853 -9.77 -17.25 12.22
CA ILE A 853 -8.66 -18.17 12.50
C ILE A 853 -8.93 -19.56 11.96
N THR A 854 -10.19 -19.96 11.82
CA THR A 854 -10.59 -21.26 11.27
C THR A 854 -10.17 -21.42 9.80
N GLU A 855 -10.14 -20.33 9.04
CA GLU A 855 -9.74 -20.30 7.64
C GLU A 855 -8.22 -20.42 7.46
N TRP A 856 -7.46 -20.25 8.55
CA TRP A 856 -6.01 -20.44 8.62
C TRP A 856 -5.60 -21.86 9.03
N ILE A 857 -6.55 -22.70 9.45
CA ILE A 857 -6.25 -24.08 9.84
C ILE A 857 -6.06 -24.92 8.58
N ARG A 858 -4.82 -25.41 8.36
CA ARG A 858 -4.49 -26.27 7.21
C ARG A 858 -5.17 -27.65 7.30
N ASP A 859 -5.52 -28.21 6.14
CA ASP A 859 -6.03 -29.57 6.03
C ASP A 859 -4.99 -30.58 6.54
N GLY A 860 -5.43 -31.49 7.42
CA GLY A 860 -4.54 -32.48 8.05
C GLY A 860 -3.60 -31.93 9.14
N ALA A 861 -3.71 -30.64 9.52
CA ALA A 861 -2.92 -30.08 10.62
C ALA A 861 -3.15 -30.85 11.93
N ALA A 862 -2.05 -31.24 12.58
CA ALA A 862 -2.05 -31.99 13.82
C ALA A 862 -2.76 -31.20 14.93
N GLU A 863 -3.66 -31.86 15.65
CA GLU A 863 -4.35 -31.26 16.79
C GLU A 863 -3.57 -31.56 18.07
N LEU A 864 -3.05 -30.51 18.71
CA LEU A 864 -2.38 -30.66 20.00
C LEU A 864 -3.39 -30.74 21.15
N SER A 865 -3.08 -31.55 22.15
CA SER A 865 -3.86 -31.61 23.39
C SER A 865 -3.57 -30.39 24.26
N LEU A 866 -4.63 -29.69 24.70
CA LEU A 866 -4.52 -28.67 25.74
C LEU A 866 -4.46 -29.38 27.10
N SER A 867 -3.26 -29.43 27.71
CA SER A 867 -3.04 -30.12 28.99
C SER A 867 -3.29 -29.22 30.21
N ARG A 868 -3.42 -27.90 30.00
CA ARG A 868 -3.59 -26.90 31.06
C ARG A 868 -5.05 -26.57 31.35
N ASN A 869 -5.37 -26.38 32.63
CA ASN A 869 -6.71 -26.00 33.11
C ASN A 869 -6.85 -24.49 33.36
N THR A 870 -5.73 -23.81 33.61
CA THR A 870 -5.62 -22.36 33.82
C THR A 870 -4.48 -21.80 32.98
N ARG A 871 -4.32 -20.46 32.95
CA ARG A 871 -3.19 -19.86 32.23
C ARG A 871 -1.88 -20.39 32.80
N TRP A 872 -0.88 -20.55 31.95
CA TRP A 872 0.39 -21.15 32.35
C TRP A 872 1.20 -20.28 33.32
N ASP A 873 0.96 -18.98 33.28
CA ASP A 873 1.58 -17.97 34.11
C ASP A 873 0.67 -17.51 35.27
N GLU A 874 -0.39 -18.26 35.57
CA GLU A 874 -1.27 -17.97 36.71
C GLU A 874 -0.46 -18.00 38.03
N GLY A 875 -0.55 -16.91 38.80
CA GLY A 875 0.22 -16.72 40.03
C GLY A 875 1.56 -15.99 39.85
N TYR A 876 1.94 -15.63 38.61
CA TYR A 876 3.12 -14.83 38.31
C TYR A 876 2.71 -13.43 37.83
N GLU A 877 2.85 -12.44 38.71
CA GLU A 877 2.72 -11.02 38.32
C GLU A 877 3.76 -10.65 37.26
N SER A 878 3.40 -9.75 36.36
CA SER A 878 4.36 -9.20 35.39
C SER A 878 5.23 -8.13 36.00
N SER A 879 6.41 -7.93 35.42
CA SER A 879 7.35 -6.88 35.81
C SER A 879 6.74 -5.47 35.77
N SER A 880 5.84 -5.20 34.82
CA SER A 880 5.13 -3.91 34.72
C SER A 880 4.08 -3.74 35.81
N GLU A 881 3.30 -4.77 36.13
CA GLU A 881 2.33 -4.75 37.25
C GLU A 881 3.02 -4.55 38.60
N GLN A 882 4.17 -5.18 38.82
CA GLN A 882 4.98 -5.00 40.02
C GLN A 882 5.51 -3.55 40.12
N ALA A 883 6.03 -3.01 39.02
CA ALA A 883 6.52 -1.64 38.97
C ALA A 883 5.40 -0.59 39.17
N GLU A 884 4.18 -0.85 38.68
CA GLU A 884 3.02 0.02 38.93
C GLU A 884 2.55 -0.06 40.40
N ALA A 885 2.57 -1.25 41.01
CA ALA A 885 2.14 -1.45 42.40
C ALA A 885 3.10 -0.82 43.42
N GLU A 886 4.39 -0.74 43.10
CA GLU A 886 5.42 -0.11 43.94
C GLU A 886 5.42 1.43 43.89
N GLN A 887 4.70 2.04 42.95
CA GLN A 887 4.65 3.50 42.79
C GLN A 887 3.60 4.15 43.71
N GLU A 888 4.02 5.19 44.43
CA GLU A 888 3.07 6.02 45.18
C GLU A 888 2.19 6.85 44.23
N PRO A 889 0.87 6.98 44.51
CA PRO A 889 -0.03 7.81 43.71
C PRO A 889 0.43 9.27 43.68
N ALA A 890 0.36 9.91 42.51
CA ALA A 890 0.65 11.33 42.37
C ALA A 890 -0.30 12.19 43.20
N GLU A 891 0.22 13.28 43.79
CA GLU A 891 -0.55 14.28 44.52
C GLU A 891 -0.73 15.57 43.70
N PHE A 892 -1.79 16.33 43.98
CA PHE A 892 -2.01 17.62 43.32
C PHE A 892 -0.96 18.66 43.76
N GLY A 893 -0.31 19.29 42.78
CA GLY A 893 0.66 20.35 43.04
C GLY A 893 0.01 21.72 43.30
N GLY A 894 0.60 22.53 44.18
CA GLY A 894 0.12 23.88 44.53
C GLY A 894 0.87 25.05 43.88
N GLY A 895 1.75 24.80 42.90
CA GLY A 895 2.67 25.81 42.33
C GLY A 895 2.94 25.63 40.83
N ARG A 896 4.05 26.18 40.33
CA ARG A 896 4.47 26.01 38.92
C ARG A 896 4.70 24.54 38.56
N LEU A 897 4.53 24.20 37.28
CA LEU A 897 4.81 22.84 36.80
C LEU A 897 6.27 22.48 37.11
N PRO A 898 6.53 21.31 37.72
CA PRO A 898 7.87 20.76 37.86
C PRO A 898 8.59 20.66 36.51
N ASP A 899 9.92 20.85 36.52
CA ASP A 899 10.75 20.60 35.34
C ASP A 899 10.62 19.12 34.91
N GLY A 900 10.37 18.87 33.62
CA GLY A 900 10.28 17.51 33.06
C GLY A 900 8.86 17.00 32.73
N ILE A 901 7.81 17.83 32.87
CA ILE A 901 6.47 17.48 32.37
C ILE A 901 6.49 17.54 30.83
N PRO A 902 6.10 16.45 30.13
CA PRO A 902 6.13 16.40 28.68
C PRO A 902 5.18 17.44 28.07
N ASP A 903 5.63 18.04 26.98
CA ASP A 903 4.80 18.88 26.12
C ASP A 903 3.55 18.06 25.71
N PRO A 904 2.31 18.62 25.76
CA PRO A 904 1.14 17.97 25.20
C PRO A 904 1.36 17.43 23.78
N GLU A 905 2.23 18.05 22.97
CA GLU A 905 2.58 17.56 21.64
C GLU A 905 3.43 16.27 21.62
N GLN A 906 3.96 15.85 22.77
CA GLN A 906 4.80 14.65 22.95
C GLN A 906 4.07 13.51 23.69
N ILE A 907 2.83 13.73 24.12
CA ILE A 907 2.03 12.74 24.87
C ILE A 907 1.23 11.88 23.88
N LYS A 908 1.23 10.55 24.07
CA LYS A 908 0.39 9.64 23.29
C LYS A 908 -1.07 9.75 23.72
N HIS A 909 -2.02 9.55 22.80
CA HIS A 909 -3.45 9.55 23.13
C HIS A 909 -3.83 8.45 24.12
N SER A 910 -3.11 7.33 24.12
CA SER A 910 -3.25 6.23 25.09
C SER A 910 -2.78 6.60 26.51
N GLN A 911 -2.07 7.71 26.69
CA GLN A 911 -1.59 8.23 27.98
C GLN A 911 -2.47 9.39 28.51
N VAL A 912 -3.56 9.70 27.81
CA VAL A 912 -4.54 10.72 28.20
C VAL A 912 -5.83 10.05 28.64
N HIS A 913 -6.39 10.52 29.76
CA HIS A 913 -7.69 10.04 30.24
C HIS A 913 -8.57 11.19 30.71
N SER A 914 -9.89 11.02 30.66
CA SER A 914 -10.84 11.97 31.25
C SER A 914 -11.56 11.31 32.41
N ALA A 915 -11.62 12.00 33.56
CA ALA A 915 -12.38 11.58 34.73
C ALA A 915 -13.57 12.53 34.92
N SER A 916 -14.79 11.99 34.83
CA SER A 916 -16.00 12.78 35.01
C SER A 916 -17.14 11.96 35.63
N LEU A 917 -17.69 12.48 36.74
CA LEU A 917 -19.02 12.17 37.28
C LEU A 917 -20.08 13.18 36.81
N ILE A 918 -19.65 14.22 36.09
CA ILE A 918 -20.52 15.32 35.66
C ILE A 918 -21.13 14.97 34.31
N ARG A 919 -22.44 14.70 34.31
CA ARG A 919 -23.25 14.46 33.10
C ARG A 919 -23.72 15.81 32.53
N ASP A 920 -22.84 16.47 31.81
CA ASP A 920 -23.00 17.84 31.27
C ASP A 920 -24.40 18.15 30.67
N PRO A 921 -24.99 17.29 29.82
CA PRO A 921 -26.32 17.53 29.26
C PRO A 921 -27.42 17.65 30.32
N LEU A 922 -27.33 16.88 31.42
CA LEU A 922 -28.30 16.96 32.53
C LEU A 922 -28.09 18.25 33.31
N TRP A 923 -26.85 18.59 33.67
CA TRP A 923 -26.55 19.81 34.42
C TRP A 923 -26.98 21.09 33.69
N ASN A 924 -26.77 21.14 32.37
CA ASN A 924 -27.17 22.29 31.56
C ASN A 924 -28.71 22.44 31.50
N ARG A 925 -29.44 21.32 31.49
CA ARG A 925 -30.92 21.30 31.50
C ARG A 925 -31.51 21.58 32.88
N ALA A 926 -30.86 21.12 33.96
CA ALA A 926 -31.37 21.23 35.32
C ALA A 926 -31.42 22.68 35.81
N GLY A 927 -30.60 23.57 35.24
CA GLY A 927 -30.55 24.99 35.61
C GLY A 927 -30.13 25.18 37.06
N TRP A 928 -28.89 24.86 37.42
CA TRP A 928 -28.37 25.04 38.78
C TRP A 928 -28.31 26.54 39.16
N MET A 929 -29.07 26.93 40.19
CA MET A 929 -29.30 28.32 40.58
C MET A 929 -28.62 28.75 41.89
N GLY A 930 -28.15 27.80 42.68
CA GLY A 930 -27.52 28.10 43.96
C GLY A 930 -27.35 26.85 44.82
N THR A 931 -26.86 27.04 46.03
CA THR A 931 -26.71 25.96 47.01
C THR A 931 -27.26 26.39 48.35
N ALA A 932 -28.30 25.69 48.82
CA ALA A 932 -28.90 25.90 50.13
C ALA A 932 -28.26 24.98 51.19
N VAL A 933 -28.46 25.34 52.45
CA VAL A 933 -27.96 24.60 53.62
C VAL A 933 -29.15 24.23 54.49
N ILE A 934 -29.23 22.97 54.93
CA ILE A 934 -30.19 22.54 55.95
C ILE A 934 -29.44 21.93 57.14
N ILE A 935 -29.89 22.28 58.34
CA ILE A 935 -29.42 21.72 59.61
C ILE A 935 -30.65 21.26 60.38
N PHE A 936 -30.63 20.01 60.86
CA PHE A 936 -31.69 19.48 61.71
C PHE A 936 -31.47 19.84 63.18
N ASP A 937 -32.57 19.97 63.94
CA ASP A 937 -32.54 20.31 65.37
C ASP A 937 -31.82 19.25 66.21
N GLU A 938 -31.81 18.00 65.76
CA GLU A 938 -31.12 16.88 66.40
C GLU A 938 -29.59 17.11 66.42
N PRO A 939 -28.92 17.11 67.60
CA PRO A 939 -27.51 17.52 67.73
C PRO A 939 -26.48 16.69 66.94
N HIS A 940 -26.78 15.41 66.67
CA HIS A 940 -25.86 14.49 65.99
C HIS A 940 -26.19 14.26 64.51
N SER A 941 -27.22 14.92 63.99
CA SER A 941 -27.65 14.74 62.61
C SER A 941 -26.74 15.56 61.67
N PRO A 942 -26.25 14.96 60.56
CA PRO A 942 -25.35 15.63 59.63
C PRO A 942 -26.05 16.82 58.96
N PRO A 943 -25.34 17.92 58.65
CA PRO A 943 -25.90 18.99 57.86
C PRO A 943 -26.01 18.57 56.39
N PHE A 944 -26.85 19.26 55.62
CA PHE A 944 -27.04 19.00 54.19
C PHE A 944 -26.65 20.21 53.33
N LEU A 945 -25.90 19.93 52.26
CA LEU A 945 -25.71 20.85 51.12
C LEU A 945 -26.73 20.51 50.04
N LEU A 946 -27.46 21.51 49.57
CA LEU A 946 -28.54 21.32 48.62
C LEU A 946 -28.33 22.16 47.36
N PRO A 947 -27.71 21.61 46.30
CA PRO A 947 -27.75 22.25 44.99
C PRO A 947 -29.20 22.45 44.54
N VAL A 948 -29.57 23.70 44.27
CA VAL A 948 -30.94 24.13 43.94
C VAL A 948 -31.07 24.23 42.42
N PHE A 949 -32.03 23.51 41.86
CA PHE A 949 -32.28 23.39 40.43
C PHE A 949 -33.67 23.93 40.05
N ARG A 950 -33.90 24.15 38.75
CA ARG A 950 -35.20 24.55 38.20
C ARG A 950 -36.11 23.38 37.84
N ASP A 951 -35.51 22.24 37.49
CA ASP A 951 -36.23 21.07 36.98
C ASP A 951 -36.05 19.89 37.95
N ALA A 952 -37.14 19.47 38.57
CA ALA A 952 -37.15 18.40 39.57
C ALA A 952 -36.76 17.03 39.00
N ASP A 953 -37.24 16.69 37.80
CA ASP A 953 -37.00 15.40 37.18
C ASP A 953 -35.54 15.28 36.75
N VAL A 954 -34.98 16.36 36.18
CA VAL A 954 -33.57 16.39 35.78
C VAL A 954 -32.65 16.43 37.00
N ALA A 955 -33.00 17.16 38.06
CA ALA A 955 -32.24 17.18 39.31
C ALA A 955 -32.18 15.80 39.98
N ARG A 956 -33.30 15.08 40.01
CA ARG A 956 -33.36 13.69 40.46
C ARG A 956 -32.46 12.79 39.61
N ALA A 957 -32.55 12.89 38.27
CA ALA A 957 -31.73 12.10 37.37
C ALA A 957 -30.21 12.33 37.55
N ILE A 958 -29.78 13.57 37.86
CA ILE A 958 -28.38 13.87 38.18
C ILE A 958 -27.93 13.07 39.41
N PHE A 959 -28.71 13.08 40.49
CA PHE A 959 -28.33 12.43 41.75
C PHE A 959 -28.51 10.91 41.73
N GLU A 960 -29.50 10.39 40.98
CA GLU A 960 -29.59 8.97 40.68
C GLU A 960 -28.35 8.50 39.92
N GLY A 961 -27.91 9.26 38.91
CA GLY A 961 -26.67 8.98 38.19
C GLY A 961 -25.43 9.02 39.09
N LEU A 962 -25.29 10.05 39.93
CA LEU A 962 -24.20 10.11 40.90
C LEU A 962 -24.24 8.91 41.87
N ARG A 963 -25.42 8.49 42.33
CA ARG A 963 -25.59 7.30 43.19
C ARG A 963 -25.27 5.98 42.47
N GLU A 964 -25.56 5.87 41.17
CA GLU A 964 -25.10 4.72 40.36
C GLU A 964 -23.57 4.64 40.37
N ASP A 965 -22.90 5.80 40.32
CA ASP A 965 -21.44 5.88 40.21
C ASP A 965 -20.70 5.77 41.57
N VAL A 966 -21.23 6.34 42.66
CA VAL A 966 -20.55 6.40 43.98
C VAL A 966 -21.30 5.70 45.13
N GLY A 967 -22.53 5.24 44.90
CA GLY A 967 -23.38 4.62 45.92
C GLY A 967 -24.13 5.63 46.81
N GLU A 968 -24.87 5.12 47.80
CA GLU A 968 -25.60 5.96 48.78
C GLU A 968 -24.65 6.74 49.71
N ALA A 969 -23.43 6.22 49.88
CA ALA A 969 -22.37 6.85 50.64
C ALA A 969 -21.08 6.75 49.83
N ASP A 970 -20.47 7.90 49.56
CA ASP A 970 -19.27 8.00 48.73
C ASP A 970 -18.02 7.66 49.55
N THR A 971 -17.80 6.35 49.76
CA THR A 971 -16.72 5.83 50.60
C THR A 971 -15.33 5.97 49.97
N GLU A 972 -15.27 6.12 48.66
CA GLU A 972 -14.03 6.32 47.90
C GLU A 972 -13.70 7.79 47.64
N ASP A 973 -14.54 8.71 48.13
CA ASP A 973 -14.40 10.17 47.98
C ASP A 973 -14.34 10.65 46.52
N ARG A 974 -15.06 9.97 45.61
CA ARG A 974 -15.03 10.24 44.17
C ARG A 974 -15.75 11.54 43.79
N LEU A 975 -16.79 11.95 44.54
CA LEU A 975 -17.47 13.23 44.32
C LEU A 975 -16.73 14.35 45.07
N ARG A 976 -15.99 15.18 44.34
CA ARG A 976 -15.25 16.31 44.93
C ARG A 976 -16.19 17.49 45.16
N VAL A 977 -16.31 17.94 46.40
CA VAL A 977 -17.05 19.17 46.76
C VAL A 977 -16.06 20.18 47.32
N THR A 978 -15.94 21.33 46.65
CA THR A 978 -15.05 22.43 47.06
C THR A 978 -15.83 23.73 47.25
N ILE A 979 -15.50 24.47 48.31
CA ILE A 979 -15.98 25.82 48.59
C ILE A 979 -14.78 26.77 48.54
N VAL A 980 -14.77 27.69 47.59
CA VAL A 980 -13.73 28.72 47.43
C VAL A 980 -14.22 30.05 47.96
N ARG A 981 -13.56 30.61 48.97
CA ARG A 981 -13.92 31.87 49.64
C ARG A 981 -13.01 33.01 49.20
N GLY A 982 -13.43 34.25 49.50
CA GLY A 982 -12.61 35.43 49.29
C GLY A 982 -12.35 35.73 47.81
N ILE A 983 -13.32 35.40 46.94
CA ILE A 983 -13.24 35.62 45.48
C ILE A 983 -13.45 37.09 45.07
N ARG A 984 -14.07 37.91 45.93
CA ARG A 984 -14.38 39.33 45.68
C ARG A 984 -14.14 40.20 46.91
N ARG A 985 -13.36 41.28 46.79
CA ARG A 985 -13.17 42.26 47.88
C ARG A 985 -14.43 43.06 48.19
N CYS A 986 -15.24 43.38 47.19
CA CYS A 986 -16.46 44.18 47.35
C CYS A 986 -17.59 43.41 48.07
N ASN A 987 -17.56 42.07 48.02
CA ASN A 987 -18.43 41.20 48.80
C ASN A 987 -17.59 40.07 49.43
N PRO A 988 -17.04 40.27 50.64
CA PRO A 988 -16.23 39.26 51.31
C PRO A 988 -16.96 37.95 51.65
N HIS A 989 -18.30 37.96 51.64
CA HIS A 989 -19.11 36.78 51.88
C HIS A 989 -19.39 35.97 50.61
N ALA A 990 -19.02 36.49 49.44
CA ALA A 990 -19.12 35.73 48.20
C ALA A 990 -18.18 34.52 48.22
N TYR A 991 -18.70 33.38 47.81
CA TYR A 991 -17.96 32.13 47.69
C TYR A 991 -18.42 31.36 46.47
N ARG A 992 -17.63 30.37 46.05
CA ARG A 992 -17.91 29.56 44.89
C ARG A 992 -18.01 28.10 45.29
N VAL A 993 -19.07 27.43 44.88
CA VAL A 993 -19.26 25.99 45.08
C VAL A 993 -18.82 25.28 43.81
N ILE A 994 -17.95 24.30 43.96
CA ILE A 994 -17.46 23.44 42.89
C ILE A 994 -17.90 22.02 43.20
N LEU A 995 -18.59 21.40 42.25
CA LEU A 995 -18.94 19.99 42.26
C LEU A 995 -18.19 19.34 41.11
N GLY A 996 -17.24 18.47 41.43
CA GLY A 996 -16.35 17.88 40.44
C GLY A 996 -16.02 16.43 40.73
N THR A 997 -15.05 15.92 39.98
CA THR A 997 -14.62 14.52 40.07
C THR A 997 -13.26 14.46 40.77
N GLN A 998 -13.16 13.64 41.80
CA GLN A 998 -11.88 13.23 42.37
C GLN A 998 -11.41 11.99 41.59
N PRO A 999 -10.28 12.04 40.87
CA PRO A 999 -9.77 10.89 40.16
C PRO A 999 -9.43 9.77 41.16
N PRO A 1000 -9.78 8.51 40.86
CA PRO A 1000 -9.41 7.39 41.70
C PRO A 1000 -7.89 7.22 41.75
N LYS A 1001 -7.37 6.69 42.86
CA LYS A 1001 -5.92 6.62 43.11
C LYS A 1001 -5.14 5.86 42.03
N ASN A 1002 -5.75 4.85 41.43
CA ASN A 1002 -5.15 4.09 40.32
C ASN A 1002 -4.97 4.92 39.03
N MET A 1003 -5.75 5.98 38.83
CA MET A 1003 -5.55 6.94 37.73
C MET A 1003 -4.44 7.95 38.01
N MET A 1004 -3.99 8.04 39.27
CA MET A 1004 -2.85 8.88 39.67
C MET A 1004 -1.51 8.14 39.57
N SER A 1005 -1.46 7.00 38.87
CA SER A 1005 -0.22 6.26 38.58
C SER A 1005 0.57 6.90 37.43
N SER A 1006 1.83 6.48 37.23
CA SER A 1006 2.68 7.01 36.15
C SER A 1006 2.21 6.66 34.73
N LYS A 1007 1.22 5.78 34.59
CA LYS A 1007 0.63 5.34 33.32
C LYS A 1007 0.01 6.51 32.54
N TRP A 1008 -0.73 7.37 33.24
CA TRP A 1008 -1.37 8.53 32.64
C TRP A 1008 -0.47 9.75 32.76
N LYS A 1009 -0.22 10.43 31.64
CA LYS A 1009 0.57 11.68 31.61
C LYS A 1009 -0.31 12.92 31.68
N MET A 1010 -1.58 12.79 31.33
CA MET A 1010 -2.56 13.87 31.41
C MET A 1010 -3.94 13.32 31.79
N VAL A 1011 -4.58 13.94 32.78
CA VAL A 1011 -5.94 13.61 33.20
C VAL A 1011 -6.80 14.88 33.14
N ALA A 1012 -7.84 14.85 32.32
CA ALA A 1012 -8.84 15.91 32.27
C ALA A 1012 -9.93 15.64 33.31
N ILE A 1013 -10.30 16.65 34.10
CA ILE A 1013 -11.30 16.52 35.16
C ILE A 1013 -12.45 17.47 34.87
N ALA A 1014 -13.67 16.95 34.89
CA ALA A 1014 -14.87 17.78 34.76
C ALA A 1014 -15.36 18.26 36.12
N ALA A 1015 -15.79 19.52 36.17
CA ALA A 1015 -16.44 20.12 37.32
C ALA A 1015 -17.52 21.13 36.89
N ARG A 1016 -18.53 21.32 37.75
CA ARG A 1016 -19.52 22.39 37.69
C ARG A 1016 -19.24 23.40 38.79
N VAL A 1017 -19.41 24.66 38.44
CA VAL A 1017 -19.04 25.80 39.28
C VAL A 1017 -20.24 26.74 39.40
N HIS A 1018 -20.54 27.19 40.61
CA HIS A 1018 -21.59 28.19 40.87
C HIS A 1018 -21.12 29.21 41.89
N THR A 1019 -21.31 30.49 41.57
CA THR A 1019 -20.97 31.62 42.46
C THR A 1019 -22.16 31.95 43.36
N MET A 1020 -21.94 31.96 44.67
CA MET A 1020 -22.90 32.36 45.68
C MET A 1020 -22.59 33.78 46.16
N GLU A 1021 -23.61 34.64 46.22
CA GLU A 1021 -23.47 36.05 46.63
C GLU A 1021 -24.34 36.38 47.86
N PRO A 1022 -24.14 35.71 49.01
CA PRO A 1022 -24.92 36.00 50.20
C PRO A 1022 -24.57 37.38 50.78
N SER A 1023 -25.51 37.97 51.50
CA SER A 1023 -25.30 39.23 52.24
C SER A 1023 -24.63 39.02 53.62
N SER A 1024 -24.46 37.77 54.08
CA SER A 1024 -23.83 37.42 55.36
C SER A 1024 -23.22 36.01 55.33
N SER A 1025 -22.33 35.70 56.27
CA SER A 1025 -21.71 34.36 56.41
C SER A 1025 -22.56 33.35 57.20
N GLN A 1026 -23.70 33.76 57.76
CA GLN A 1026 -24.47 32.98 58.74
C GLN A 1026 -24.73 31.52 58.31
N ASN A 1027 -25.24 31.30 57.10
CA ASN A 1027 -25.57 29.95 56.62
C ASN A 1027 -24.33 29.06 56.49
N MET A 1028 -23.22 29.62 56.01
CA MET A 1028 -21.96 28.91 55.84
C MET A 1028 -21.32 28.60 57.20
N ASP A 1029 -21.31 29.58 58.11
CA ASP A 1029 -20.76 29.40 59.46
C ASP A 1029 -21.53 28.31 60.23
N MET A 1030 -22.86 28.34 60.14
CA MET A 1030 -23.73 27.31 60.73
C MET A 1030 -23.46 25.91 60.14
N PHE A 1031 -23.32 25.82 58.81
CA PHE A 1031 -22.97 24.56 58.15
C PHE A 1031 -21.62 24.03 58.63
N MET A 1032 -20.58 24.86 58.62
CA MET A 1032 -19.23 24.49 59.01
C MET A 1032 -19.15 24.10 60.49
N GLU A 1033 -19.84 24.82 61.38
CA GLU A 1033 -19.91 24.45 62.80
C GLU A 1033 -20.54 23.06 62.98
N ARG A 1034 -21.62 22.76 62.25
CA ARG A 1034 -22.28 21.45 62.33
C ARG A 1034 -21.44 20.34 61.70
N PHE A 1035 -20.84 20.58 60.53
CA PHE A 1035 -19.98 19.63 59.85
C PHE A 1035 -18.76 19.27 60.72
N ASN A 1036 -18.08 20.24 61.32
CA ASN A 1036 -16.94 20.02 62.21
C ASN A 1036 -17.31 19.21 63.47
N LYS A 1037 -18.57 19.26 63.93
CA LYS A 1037 -19.07 18.46 65.06
C LYS A 1037 -19.40 17.02 64.67
N VAL A 1038 -19.98 16.79 63.50
CA VAL A 1038 -20.48 15.48 63.06
C VAL A 1038 -19.44 14.69 62.23
N ASN A 1039 -18.50 15.40 61.59
CA ASN A 1039 -17.51 14.88 60.65
C ASN A 1039 -18.12 14.13 59.45
N ALA A 1040 -19.33 14.53 59.04
CA ALA A 1040 -20.04 14.03 57.87
C ALA A 1040 -21.12 15.05 57.45
N TYR A 1041 -21.50 15.05 56.18
CA TYR A 1041 -22.61 15.83 55.63
C TYR A 1041 -23.38 15.02 54.57
N GLY A 1042 -24.61 15.41 54.28
CA GLY A 1042 -25.36 14.91 53.13
C GLY A 1042 -25.33 15.91 51.98
N ILE A 1043 -25.37 15.43 50.74
CA ILE A 1043 -25.68 16.25 49.57
C ILE A 1043 -26.95 15.69 48.91
N ALA A 1044 -27.92 16.55 48.61
CA ALA A 1044 -29.18 16.15 47.98
C ALA A 1044 -29.67 17.26 47.04
N PRO A 1045 -30.40 16.94 45.96
CA PRO A 1045 -30.95 17.96 45.09
C PRO A 1045 -32.13 18.65 45.79
N CYS A 1046 -32.31 19.93 45.46
CA CYS A 1046 -33.48 20.71 45.83
C CYS A 1046 -33.98 21.48 44.61
N VAL A 1047 -35.25 21.87 44.61
CA VAL A 1047 -35.89 22.55 43.49
C VAL A 1047 -36.41 23.90 43.96
N ALA A 1048 -36.28 24.92 43.13
CA ALA A 1048 -36.93 26.20 43.35
C ALA A 1048 -38.28 26.26 42.61
N ASP A 1049 -39.28 26.86 43.24
CA ASP A 1049 -40.56 27.16 42.62
C ASP A 1049 -40.44 28.29 41.57
N SER A 1050 -41.54 28.61 40.89
CA SER A 1050 -41.56 29.66 39.86
C SER A 1050 -41.27 31.09 40.37
N ASN A 1051 -41.20 31.29 41.70
CA ASN A 1051 -40.86 32.55 42.35
C ASN A 1051 -39.43 32.53 42.95
N ASP A 1052 -38.61 31.56 42.55
CA ASP A 1052 -37.28 31.30 43.10
C ASP A 1052 -37.28 31.01 44.62
N GLN A 1053 -38.40 30.55 45.18
CA GLN A 1053 -38.46 30.04 46.55
C GLN A 1053 -38.10 28.56 46.58
N ILE A 1054 -37.26 28.19 47.54
CA ILE A 1054 -36.82 26.81 47.75
C ILE A 1054 -38.03 25.97 48.18
N ASP A 1055 -38.36 24.94 47.38
CA ASP A 1055 -39.38 23.94 47.66
C ASP A 1055 -38.79 22.75 48.47
N GLU A 1056 -39.48 21.62 48.55
CA GLU A 1056 -39.02 20.45 49.30
C GLU A 1056 -37.72 19.82 48.74
N PRO A 1057 -36.70 19.57 49.58
CA PRO A 1057 -35.51 18.81 49.18
C PRO A 1057 -35.84 17.36 48.86
N ILE A 1058 -35.15 16.80 47.86
CA ILE A 1058 -35.35 15.43 47.38
C ILE A 1058 -34.39 14.49 48.11
N PHE A 1059 -34.69 14.17 49.38
CA PHE A 1059 -33.78 13.42 50.26
C PHE A 1059 -33.61 11.94 49.90
N ASP A 1060 -34.52 11.33 49.15
CA ASP A 1060 -34.47 9.91 48.82
C ASP A 1060 -33.30 9.54 47.89
N VAL A 1061 -32.72 10.52 47.19
CA VAL A 1061 -31.53 10.35 46.33
C VAL A 1061 -30.27 11.03 46.90
N HIS A 1062 -30.23 11.32 48.20
CA HIS A 1062 -29.06 11.92 48.82
C HIS A 1062 -27.81 11.02 48.79
N ILE A 1063 -26.65 11.65 48.90
CA ILE A 1063 -25.34 10.99 49.02
C ILE A 1063 -24.69 11.45 50.32
N LYS A 1064 -24.22 10.49 51.13
CA LYS A 1064 -23.46 10.78 52.35
C LYS A 1064 -21.98 11.01 52.04
N LYS A 1065 -21.40 12.03 52.65
CA LYS A 1065 -20.02 12.49 52.44
C LYS A 1065 -19.30 12.76 53.77
N TRP A 1066 -17.97 12.63 53.74
CA TRP A 1066 -17.07 12.91 54.88
C TRP A 1066 -16.03 13.99 54.60
N HIS A 1067 -15.61 14.14 53.34
CA HIS A 1067 -14.60 15.13 52.95
C HIS A 1067 -15.25 16.33 52.24
N LEU A 1068 -14.80 17.52 52.63
CA LEU A 1068 -15.20 18.81 52.07
C LEU A 1068 -13.96 19.68 51.97
N ASN A 1069 -13.69 20.21 50.78
CA ASN A 1069 -12.56 21.12 50.57
C ASN A 1069 -13.03 22.56 50.78
N VAL A 1070 -12.42 23.27 51.73
CA VAL A 1070 -12.66 24.72 51.91
C VAL A 1070 -11.35 25.44 51.71
N ARG A 1071 -11.31 26.30 50.69
CA ARG A 1071 -10.09 26.96 50.20
C ARG A 1071 -10.33 28.46 50.10
N ASP A 1072 -9.30 29.26 50.34
CA ASP A 1072 -9.37 30.69 50.01
C ASP A 1072 -8.80 30.90 48.60
N ALA A 1073 -9.41 31.78 47.80
CA ALA A 1073 -9.08 31.96 46.40
C ALA A 1073 -7.57 32.23 46.18
N TRP A 1074 -6.94 33.01 47.06
CA TRP A 1074 -5.52 33.35 46.97
C TRP A 1074 -4.56 32.15 47.03
N GLN A 1075 -5.02 30.99 47.53
CA GLN A 1075 -4.24 29.76 47.64
C GLN A 1075 -4.26 28.90 46.35
N ILE A 1076 -5.12 29.23 45.39
CA ILE A 1076 -5.35 28.42 44.20
C ILE A 1076 -4.42 28.87 43.07
N GLY A 1077 -3.65 27.93 42.53
CA GLY A 1077 -2.71 28.16 41.43
C GLY A 1077 -3.14 27.53 40.11
N LEU A 1078 -2.32 27.71 39.06
CA LEU A 1078 -2.60 27.23 37.70
C LEU A 1078 -2.81 25.71 37.61
N ASN A 1079 -2.09 24.94 38.43
CA ASN A 1079 -2.09 23.48 38.43
C ASN A 1079 -2.94 22.85 39.54
N ASP A 1080 -3.66 23.68 40.30
CA ASP A 1080 -4.58 23.20 41.35
C ASP A 1080 -5.88 22.70 40.68
N PRO A 1081 -6.44 21.54 41.06
CA PRO A 1081 -7.70 21.03 40.49
C PRO A 1081 -8.89 21.99 40.69
N ASP A 1082 -8.83 22.88 41.67
CA ASP A 1082 -9.87 23.88 41.94
C ASP A 1082 -9.65 25.19 41.15
N CYS A 1083 -8.68 25.26 40.23
CA CYS A 1083 -8.38 26.45 39.41
C CYS A 1083 -9.55 26.88 38.49
N ILE A 1084 -10.42 25.94 38.12
CA ILE A 1084 -11.68 26.20 37.41
C ILE A 1084 -12.64 27.09 38.21
N GLY A 1085 -12.45 27.14 39.53
CA GLY A 1085 -13.16 28.01 40.45
C GLY A 1085 -12.60 29.42 40.54
N VAL A 1086 -11.70 29.86 39.66
CA VAL A 1086 -11.21 31.24 39.59
C VAL A 1086 -11.54 31.82 38.21
N MET A 1087 -12.28 32.93 38.19
CA MET A 1087 -12.78 33.59 36.99
C MET A 1087 -11.91 34.78 36.60
N PRO A 1088 -11.85 35.18 35.31
CA PRO A 1088 -11.00 36.28 34.83
C PRO A 1088 -11.28 37.63 35.51
N ASP A 1089 -12.52 37.85 35.95
CA ASP A 1089 -13.04 39.07 36.58
C ASP A 1089 -12.99 39.04 38.12
N ASP A 1090 -12.46 37.97 38.73
CA ASP A 1090 -12.36 37.89 40.18
C ASP A 1090 -11.40 38.94 40.75
N ASP A 1091 -11.76 39.47 41.92
CA ASP A 1091 -10.92 40.39 42.72
C ASP A 1091 -10.68 39.73 44.09
N PRO A 1092 -9.74 38.77 44.17
CA PRO A 1092 -9.57 37.95 45.35
C PRO A 1092 -9.01 38.76 46.54
N ILE A 1093 -9.42 38.36 47.74
CA ILE A 1093 -8.89 38.85 49.00
C ILE A 1093 -7.57 38.14 49.26
N ILE A 1094 -6.47 38.90 49.20
CA ILE A 1094 -5.11 38.43 49.46
C ILE A 1094 -4.67 39.00 50.81
N PRO A 1095 -4.24 38.17 51.78
CA PRO A 1095 -3.72 38.65 53.06
C PRO A 1095 -2.47 39.53 52.88
N ASP A 1096 -2.33 40.61 53.65
CA ASP A 1096 -1.20 41.56 53.55
C ASP A 1096 0.18 40.91 53.75
N ALA A 1097 0.23 39.76 54.43
CA ALA A 1097 1.45 39.01 54.69
C ALA A 1097 1.93 38.15 53.51
N GLU A 1098 1.12 37.99 52.46
CA GLU A 1098 1.43 37.17 51.29
C GLU A 1098 1.88 38.04 50.11
N HIS A 1099 3.11 37.82 49.63
CA HIS A 1099 3.74 38.68 48.64
C HIS A 1099 3.75 38.09 47.22
N ASP A 1100 3.61 36.77 47.08
CA ASP A 1100 3.58 36.07 45.78
C ASP A 1100 2.54 34.95 45.75
N PRO A 1101 1.23 35.27 45.90
CA PRO A 1101 0.20 34.26 45.93
C PRO A 1101 -0.01 33.63 44.54
N PRO A 1102 -0.22 32.30 44.46
CA PRO A 1102 -0.33 31.58 43.20
C PRO A 1102 -1.49 32.03 42.30
N ILE A 1103 -2.53 32.66 42.87
CA ILE A 1103 -3.69 33.17 42.12
C ILE A 1103 -3.34 34.26 41.09
N ILE A 1104 -2.25 35.01 41.29
CA ILE A 1104 -1.90 36.12 40.38
C ILE A 1104 -1.51 35.58 39.00
N GLU A 1105 -0.74 34.50 38.96
CA GLU A 1105 -0.35 33.83 37.72
C GLU A 1105 -1.59 33.22 37.03
N LEU A 1106 -2.47 32.60 37.80
CA LEU A 1106 -3.74 32.04 37.31
C LEU A 1106 -4.67 33.12 36.73
N LEU A 1107 -4.85 34.26 37.38
CA LEU A 1107 -5.70 35.36 36.88
C LEU A 1107 -5.17 35.94 35.57
N LYS A 1108 -3.84 36.15 35.47
CA LYS A 1108 -3.22 36.59 34.20
C LYS A 1108 -3.47 35.59 33.08
N TYR A 1109 -3.38 34.30 33.39
CA TYR A 1109 -3.67 33.22 32.44
C TYR A 1109 -5.16 33.18 32.03
N GLN A 1110 -6.09 33.35 32.96
CA GLN A 1110 -7.53 33.38 32.65
C GLN A 1110 -7.92 34.64 31.84
N GLN A 1111 -7.31 35.78 32.13
CA GLN A 1111 -7.54 37.04 31.41
C GLN A 1111 -7.00 37.00 29.97
N SER A 1112 -5.82 36.41 29.75
CA SER A 1112 -5.29 36.26 28.39
C SER A 1112 -6.20 35.36 27.53
N ARG A 1113 -6.82 34.33 28.13
CA ARG A 1113 -7.81 33.47 27.48
C ARG A 1113 -9.15 34.15 27.20
N ALA A 1114 -9.59 35.06 28.04
CA ALA A 1114 -10.85 35.79 27.84
C ALA A 1114 -10.73 36.92 26.80
N SER A 1115 -9.50 37.28 26.41
CA SER A 1115 -9.19 38.36 25.46
C SER A 1115 -8.95 37.87 24.03
N THR A 1116 -8.86 36.55 23.85
CA THR A 1116 -8.81 35.81 22.57
C THR A 1116 -10.15 35.14 22.36
#